data_AF-A0A8S1DDF6-F1
#
_entry.id   AF-A0A8S1DDF6-F1
#
_cell.length_a   1.000
_cell.length_b   1.000
_cell.length_c   1.000
_cell.angle_alpha   90.00
_cell.angle_beta   90.00
_cell.angle_gamma   90.00
#
_symmetry.space_group_name_H-M   'P 1'
#
loop_
_entity.id
_entity.type
_entity.pdbx_description
1 polymer ?
#
loop_
_entity_poly.entity_id
_entity_poly.type
_entity_poly.pdbx_seq_one_letter_code
_entity_poly.pdbx_strand_id
1 'polypeptide(L)'
;MEYMSDMTSDPQAVGKILCCQCGVAIEPNSVSMCVSCLRTTVDITEDIPKQATIQFCRGCDRYLKPPSEWVSCVLESRELLGLCLSKLKGLSRVKLIDASFVWTEPHSKRLKVKLTVQAEAMTNLFLEQAFIVEFTIASQMCEDCHRTEAKDYWKCKVQVRQRCQNKKTFFYLEQLILKHKAHENTLSIKPIHEGIDFFYASEAHARKMVDFLQAVLPVKTTSSKKLISHDVHSNTYNYKMTYSVEIVPLSKDSLICLPKKLSHQLAGISQLCLVARVTNAVHLIDPCTAQVAEVSGNVFWRTPFDAIANPKQLVQYTVMECEPILSQSQAFPGQGPISNKHSLADVWVVRSSELGINNNLIHTKTHLGKILNPGDTVMGYCLVDSNVNDSNFDKLKEDKVPDVVLVYKYYGDRTARKHQRAWRLRHLHDDVKSTNTDYGDFLDDLESDPQYRQNVNIYRRKDVLPPVEEGEDEDDERPTISLQEMLEDLVLDDAEMADMHVNNKATYLKRGSLSLIIISIWCMMNLIRFAALFIVLVASSSGLQDGSKDFCTDCQVQMQGLLDLIVAGATREEVVAKYVDISVNFFQQPLSASEGLAERNVDIIIYVVGEKLGTAAPVTAEAMCFFNDVCPNTDPSYDWSLNLDFVGPKPTPEIPQPPIDGQPTMEVLQITDIHIDPTYTPGNNALCGFYSCCRASQGAAPNSSAAAGYWGDYRGCDMPVHALQNLLDQAAQNHPNVAYVIFTGDVMDHANWERTAELNTDHFTLVMNMLRQAFPNVPILPIFGNHESVPANRVPPSEWNVPTNLKNEWLFQLAADFWGQWLPGTADSILRGGFYAYEINPGLKVIALNNNFCYTNNWWLAYDNVDPAGQWAWLAQELLLSEQAGQKVHIMAHIPPGSSTAWDVCHREYRRIIDR
;
A
#
# COMPACT_ATOMS: atom_id res chain seq x y z
N MET A 1 34.98 50.98 2.22
CA MET A 1 35.07 52.22 1.41
C MET A 1 36.04 53.14 2.10
N GLU A 2 37.17 53.35 1.43
CA GLU A 2 38.11 54.41 1.71
C GLU A 2 37.40 55.77 1.67
N TYR A 3 37.73 56.66 2.60
CA TYR A 3 37.69 58.10 2.33
C TYR A 3 38.88 58.75 3.05
N MET A 4 39.92 59.07 2.28
CA MET A 4 40.81 60.18 2.57
C MET A 4 40.23 61.42 1.91
N SER A 5 40.02 62.49 2.68
CA SER A 5 40.61 63.82 2.46
C SER A 5 39.83 64.89 3.23
N ASP A 6 40.48 65.48 4.23
CA ASP A 6 40.71 66.91 4.23
C ASP A 6 41.89 67.23 5.15
N MET A 7 42.95 67.79 4.56
CA MET A 7 44.03 68.45 5.30
C MET A 7 43.70 69.94 5.37
N THR A 8 43.68 70.51 6.59
CA THR A 8 44.49 71.67 7.02
C THR A 8 43.95 72.29 8.30
N SER A 9 44.59 72.00 9.42
CA SER A 9 44.79 72.97 10.53
C SER A 9 45.83 72.41 11.51
N ASP A 10 46.84 73.23 11.82
CA ASP A 10 47.92 73.12 12.82
C ASP A 10 47.90 71.94 13.83
N PRO A 11 49.04 71.24 14.08
CA PRO A 11 49.16 70.35 15.21
C PRO A 11 49.28 71.18 16.49
N GLN A 12 48.14 71.51 17.11
CA GLN A 12 48.14 71.85 18.53
C GLN A 12 48.78 70.67 19.27
N ALA A 13 49.92 70.93 19.92
CA ALA A 13 50.59 69.96 20.77
C ALA A 13 49.65 69.60 21.93
N VAL A 14 48.86 68.53 21.74
CA VAL A 14 48.01 67.97 22.79
C VAL A 14 48.95 67.47 23.88
N GLY A 15 48.91 68.14 25.04
CA GLY A 15 49.74 67.77 26.19
C GLY A 15 49.46 66.31 26.58
N LYS A 16 50.47 65.45 26.51
CA LYS A 16 50.33 64.04 26.91
C LYS A 16 50.36 63.94 28.44
N ILE A 17 49.45 63.15 28.99
CA ILE A 17 49.45 62.79 30.42
C ILE A 17 50.04 61.40 30.61
N LEU A 18 50.52 61.07 31.80
CA LEU A 18 50.96 59.72 32.13
C LEU A 18 49.76 58.89 32.60
N CYS A 19 49.65 57.65 32.13
CA CYS A 19 48.69 56.69 32.67
C CYS A 19 48.93 56.50 34.17
N CYS A 20 47.88 56.66 34.98
CA CYS A 20 47.99 56.60 36.44
C CYS A 20 48.43 55.23 37.00
N GLN A 21 48.38 54.16 36.20
CA GLN A 21 48.72 52.80 36.63
C GLN A 21 50.07 52.29 36.08
N CYS A 22 50.42 52.58 34.82
CA CYS A 22 51.62 52.05 34.18
C CYS A 22 52.64 53.12 33.73
N GLY A 23 52.32 54.40 33.87
CA GLY A 23 53.22 55.51 33.53
C GLY A 23 53.46 55.72 32.03
N VAL A 24 52.72 55.04 31.14
CA VAL A 24 52.83 55.27 29.70
C VAL A 24 52.20 56.60 29.32
N ALA A 25 52.85 57.38 28.44
CA ALA A 25 52.34 58.65 27.94
C ALA A 25 51.14 58.43 26.99
N ILE A 26 49.99 59.02 27.32
CA ILE A 26 48.73 58.92 26.60
C ILE A 26 48.16 60.31 26.31
N GLU A 27 47.22 60.38 25.37
CA GLU A 27 46.38 61.57 25.22
C GLU A 27 45.44 61.72 26.42
N PRO A 28 45.15 62.94 26.88
CA PRO A 28 44.24 63.17 28.01
C PRO A 28 42.87 62.53 27.75
N ASN A 29 42.48 61.63 28.64
CA ASN A 29 41.14 61.05 28.68
C ASN A 29 40.53 61.24 30.08
N SER A 30 39.21 61.10 30.20
CA SER A 30 38.46 61.34 31.44
C SER A 30 38.88 60.46 32.62
N VAL A 31 39.61 59.37 32.37
CA VAL A 31 40.00 58.36 33.36
C VAL A 31 41.51 58.40 33.66
N SER A 32 42.29 59.17 32.91
CA SER A 32 43.76 59.23 32.99
C SER A 32 44.46 57.85 32.92
N MET A 33 43.84 56.90 32.22
CA MET A 33 44.30 55.51 32.09
C MET A 33 44.55 55.13 30.63
N CYS A 34 45.60 54.38 30.35
CA CYS A 34 45.84 53.84 29.01
C CYS A 34 44.85 52.70 28.68
N VAL A 35 44.63 52.45 27.39
CA VAL A 35 43.70 51.41 26.92
C VAL A 35 44.01 50.03 27.50
N SER A 36 45.30 49.68 27.64
CA SER A 36 45.72 48.39 28.20
C SER A 36 45.37 48.27 29.69
N CYS A 37 45.57 49.32 30.49
CA CYS A 37 45.21 49.33 31.90
C CYS A 37 43.70 49.32 32.10
N LEU A 38 42.97 50.05 31.25
CA LEU A 38 41.50 50.11 31.29
C LEU A 38 40.87 48.73 30.99
N ARG A 39 41.41 47.99 30.01
CA ARG A 39 40.95 46.61 29.68
C ARG A 39 41.18 45.60 30.79
N THR A 40 42.19 45.80 31.63
CA THR A 40 42.51 44.87 32.73
C THR A 40 41.73 45.19 34.01
N THR A 41 41.28 46.43 34.18
CA THR A 41 40.65 46.90 35.42
C THR A 41 39.13 46.93 35.36
N VAL A 42 38.55 47.11 34.17
CA VAL A 42 37.09 47.16 33.99
C VAL A 42 36.62 45.96 33.17
N ASP A 43 35.81 45.09 33.77
CA ASP A 43 35.11 44.00 33.08
C ASP A 43 33.63 44.39 32.91
N ILE A 44 33.19 44.65 31.68
CA ILE A 44 31.78 44.97 31.39
C ILE A 44 30.91 43.72 31.22
N THR A 45 31.49 42.53 31.39
CA THR A 45 30.87 41.21 31.17
C THR A 45 30.64 40.43 32.46
N GLU A 46 30.94 41.00 33.63
CA GLU A 46 30.86 40.34 34.95
C GLU A 46 29.47 39.73 35.23
N ASP A 47 28.40 40.44 34.82
CA ASP A 47 27.01 40.03 35.00
C ASP A 47 26.51 38.98 33.99
N ILE A 48 27.33 38.58 33.01
CA ILE A 48 26.92 37.67 31.92
C ILE A 48 27.55 36.29 32.15
N PRO A 49 26.74 35.21 32.23
CA PRO A 49 27.28 33.87 32.39
C PRO A 49 28.09 33.46 31.16
N LYS A 50 29.33 33.03 31.38
CA LYS A 50 30.23 32.53 30.32
C LYS A 50 29.95 31.06 29.94
N GLN A 51 29.07 30.39 30.69
CA GLN A 51 28.62 29.02 30.42
C GLN A 51 27.10 28.90 30.57
N ALA A 52 26.47 28.14 29.70
CA ALA A 52 25.03 27.86 29.77
C ALA A 52 24.70 26.46 29.21
N THR A 53 23.50 25.96 29.51
CA THR A 53 23.03 24.65 29.04
C THR A 53 21.79 24.81 28.18
N ILE A 54 21.80 24.17 27.01
CA ILE A 54 20.63 24.04 26.14
C ILE A 54 20.19 22.59 26.09
N GLN A 55 18.87 22.36 26.04
CA GLN A 55 18.30 21.02 26.01
C GLN A 55 17.96 20.65 24.57
N PHE A 56 18.26 19.41 24.19
CA PHE A 56 18.11 18.90 22.83
C PHE A 56 17.47 17.51 22.84
N CYS A 57 16.44 17.31 22.02
CA CYS A 57 15.76 16.04 21.88
C CYS A 57 16.34 15.23 20.72
N ARG A 58 16.97 14.09 21.05
CA ARG A 58 17.58 13.17 20.06
C ARG A 58 16.58 12.51 19.12
N GLY A 59 15.31 12.39 19.52
CA GLY A 59 14.31 11.69 18.71
C GLY A 59 13.71 12.54 17.59
N CYS A 60 13.81 13.87 17.64
CA CYS A 60 13.22 14.76 16.63
C CYS A 60 14.11 15.95 16.28
N ASP A 61 15.36 15.95 16.74
CA ASP A 61 16.36 16.99 16.52
C ASP A 61 15.88 18.43 16.80
N ARG A 62 15.07 18.60 17.87
CA ARG A 62 14.55 19.90 18.33
C ARG A 62 15.23 20.36 19.61
N TYR A 63 15.37 21.67 19.75
CA TYR A 63 15.87 22.34 20.95
C TYR A 63 14.74 22.88 21.81
N LEU A 64 14.89 22.79 23.13
CA LEU A 64 13.91 23.36 24.07
C LEU A 64 14.13 24.86 24.22
N LYS A 65 13.10 25.62 23.85
CA LYS A 65 12.90 27.01 24.21
C LYS A 65 11.99 27.06 25.44
N PRO A 66 12.53 27.35 26.65
CA PRO A 66 11.72 27.40 27.86
C PRO A 66 10.59 28.42 27.70
N PRO A 67 9.40 28.17 28.27
CA PRO A 67 9.13 27.13 29.29
C PRO A 67 8.83 25.71 28.76
N SER A 68 8.30 25.52 27.55
CA SER A 68 7.87 24.19 27.06
C SER A 68 7.87 24.02 25.54
N GLU A 69 8.36 25.01 24.79
CA GLU A 69 8.32 25.02 23.32
C GLU A 69 9.54 24.28 22.75
N TRP A 70 9.34 23.39 21.77
CA TRP A 70 10.42 22.68 21.09
C TRP A 70 10.55 23.18 19.65
N VAL A 71 11.68 23.78 19.32
CA VAL A 71 11.93 24.43 18.03
C VAL A 71 12.97 23.63 17.26
N SER A 72 12.70 23.38 15.98
CA SER A 72 13.72 22.81 15.08
C SER A 72 14.66 23.93 14.65
N CYS A 73 15.95 23.74 14.92
CA CYS A 73 17.00 24.68 14.52
C CYS A 73 18.14 23.89 13.88
N VAL A 74 18.59 24.32 12.71
CA VAL A 74 19.80 23.76 12.09
C VAL A 74 21.03 24.21 12.90
N LEU A 75 22.09 23.40 12.92
CA LEU A 75 23.36 23.80 13.54
C LEU A 75 23.89 25.09 12.90
N GLU A 76 24.46 25.96 13.74
CA GLU A 76 24.96 27.29 13.33
C GLU A 76 23.93 28.21 12.64
N SER A 77 22.64 27.94 12.80
CA SER A 77 21.56 28.78 12.28
C SER A 77 21.32 30.05 13.11
N ARG A 78 20.67 31.03 12.48
CA ARG A 78 20.24 32.27 13.13
C ARG A 78 19.23 31.99 14.26
N GLU A 79 18.37 31.00 14.08
CA GLU A 79 17.36 30.58 15.02
C GLU A 79 17.99 29.96 16.28
N LEU A 80 19.04 29.13 16.10
CA LEU A 80 19.84 28.60 17.20
C LEU A 80 20.61 29.71 17.93
N LEU A 81 21.16 30.69 17.20
CA LEU A 81 21.81 31.85 17.80
C LEU A 81 20.84 32.65 18.67
N GLY A 82 19.62 32.90 18.17
CA GLY A 82 18.56 33.55 18.93
C GLY A 82 18.20 32.80 20.22
N LEU A 83 18.13 31.47 20.17
CA LEU A 83 17.92 30.63 21.34
C LEU A 83 19.06 30.78 22.37
N CYS A 84 20.32 30.70 21.92
CA CYS A 84 21.50 30.88 22.76
C CYS A 84 21.52 32.25 23.45
N LEU A 85 21.23 33.33 22.71
CA LEU A 85 21.20 34.69 23.26
C LEU A 85 20.07 34.85 24.29
N SER A 86 18.89 34.26 24.05
CA SER A 86 17.75 34.33 24.98
C SER A 86 18.02 33.69 26.35
N LYS A 87 19.01 32.79 26.43
CA LYS A 87 19.42 32.09 27.66
C LYS A 87 20.35 32.92 28.54
N LEU A 88 21.02 33.93 27.99
CA LEU A 88 22.00 34.73 28.71
C LEU A 88 21.30 35.84 29.51
N LYS A 89 21.16 35.60 30.82
CA LYS A 89 20.72 36.64 31.76
C LYS A 89 21.76 37.77 31.80
N GLY A 90 21.30 39.02 31.82
CA GLY A 90 22.19 40.20 31.86
C GLY A 90 22.52 40.81 30.50
N LEU A 91 22.35 40.07 29.39
CA LEU A 91 22.65 40.58 28.04
C LEU A 91 21.79 41.81 27.66
N SER A 92 20.59 41.97 28.21
CA SER A 92 19.72 43.13 27.97
C SER A 92 20.23 44.45 28.55
N ARG A 93 21.22 44.40 29.46
CA ARG A 93 21.81 45.59 30.10
C ARG A 93 22.95 46.20 29.29
N VAL A 94 23.48 45.45 28.33
CA VAL A 94 24.60 45.85 27.46
C VAL A 94 24.13 45.87 26.01
N LYS A 95 24.75 46.70 25.18
CA LYS A 95 24.42 46.76 23.76
C LYS A 95 25.21 45.67 23.02
N LEU A 96 24.52 44.67 22.47
CA LEU A 96 25.13 43.66 21.62
C LEU A 96 25.49 44.29 20.26
N ILE A 97 26.76 44.20 19.88
CA ILE A 97 27.29 44.71 18.59
C ILE A 97 27.35 43.58 17.57
N ASP A 98 27.93 42.45 17.95
CA ASP A 98 28.13 41.30 17.08
C ASP A 98 27.99 39.98 17.86
N ALA A 99 27.51 38.95 17.18
CA ALA A 99 27.38 37.60 17.70
C ALA A 99 27.64 36.60 16.58
N SER A 100 28.66 35.76 16.76
CA SER A 100 29.05 34.76 15.77
C SER A 100 29.37 33.41 16.42
N PHE A 101 29.08 32.32 15.72
CA PHE A 101 29.49 30.99 16.15
C PHE A 101 31.01 30.83 15.96
N VAL A 102 31.64 30.17 16.92
CA VAL A 102 33.00 29.68 16.81
C VAL A 102 32.90 28.19 16.55
N TRP A 103 33.50 27.73 15.46
CA TRP A 103 33.46 26.33 15.07
C TRP A 103 33.90 25.43 16.24
N THR A 104 33.10 24.41 16.48
CA THR A 104 33.34 23.37 17.49
C THR A 104 33.06 22.02 16.85
N GLU A 105 33.80 20.99 17.26
CA GLU A 105 33.61 19.64 16.75
C GLU A 105 32.16 19.16 17.00
N PRO A 106 31.46 18.61 15.98
CA PRO A 106 30.04 18.20 16.10
C PRO A 106 29.76 17.22 17.26
N HIS A 107 30.70 16.31 17.55
CA HIS A 107 30.55 15.30 18.60
C HIS A 107 30.80 15.84 20.01
N SER A 108 31.36 17.05 20.14
CA SER A 108 31.75 17.63 21.43
C SER A 108 30.57 18.01 22.34
N LYS A 109 29.34 18.04 21.80
CA LYS A 109 28.11 18.52 22.46
C LYS A 109 28.28 19.91 23.10
N ARG A 110 29.13 20.73 22.49
CA ARG A 110 29.42 22.10 22.92
C ARG A 110 29.24 23.03 21.73
N LEU A 111 28.63 24.18 21.97
CA LEU A 111 28.58 25.29 21.02
C LEU A 111 29.31 26.47 21.64
N LYS A 112 30.16 27.12 20.87
CA LYS A 112 30.84 28.35 21.31
C LYS A 112 30.29 29.52 20.52
N VAL A 113 29.87 30.56 21.22
CA VAL A 113 29.39 31.81 20.61
C VAL A 113 30.29 32.93 21.08
N LYS A 114 30.92 33.61 20.14
CA LYS A 114 31.67 34.83 20.39
C LYS A 114 30.70 36.01 20.37
N LEU A 115 30.67 36.76 21.47
CA LEU A 115 29.83 37.94 21.63
C LEU A 115 30.71 39.17 21.78
N THR A 116 30.35 40.23 21.07
CA THR A 116 30.95 41.55 21.19
C THR A 116 29.91 42.50 21.76
N VAL A 117 30.16 43.01 22.96
CA VAL A 117 29.22 43.88 23.69
C VAL A 117 29.83 45.24 23.96
N GLN A 118 28.98 46.26 23.96
CA GLN A 118 29.31 47.63 24.29
C GLN A 118 28.52 48.07 25.53
N ALA A 119 29.23 48.59 26.53
CA ALA A 119 28.62 49.13 27.75
C ALA A 119 29.34 50.40 28.21
N GLU A 120 28.66 51.22 28.99
CA GLU A 120 29.25 52.39 29.64
C GLU A 120 30.08 51.92 30.85
N ALA A 121 31.40 52.11 30.78
CA ALA A 121 32.33 51.69 31.83
C ALA A 121 32.42 52.73 32.95
N MET A 122 32.43 54.02 32.59
CA MET A 122 32.43 55.19 33.48
C MET A 122 31.77 56.35 32.72
N THR A 123 31.38 57.41 33.43
CA THR A 123 30.64 58.55 32.85
C THR A 123 31.26 59.04 31.53
N ASN A 124 30.50 58.93 30.44
CA ASN A 124 30.90 59.30 29.06
C ASN A 124 32.04 58.46 28.43
N LEU A 125 32.28 57.22 28.90
CA LEU A 125 33.24 56.29 28.28
C LEU A 125 32.57 54.94 27.95
N PHE A 126 32.42 54.66 26.65
CA PHE A 126 31.95 53.37 26.16
C PHE A 126 33.11 52.42 25.89
N LEU A 127 33.01 51.20 26.41
CA LEU A 127 33.97 50.14 26.19
C LEU A 127 33.34 49.03 25.35
N GLU A 128 34.09 48.52 24.39
CA GLU A 128 33.73 47.32 23.63
C GLU A 128 34.58 46.15 24.11
N GLN A 129 33.95 45.04 24.49
CA GLN A 129 34.63 43.81 24.89
C GLN A 129 34.06 42.61 24.16
N ALA A 130 34.95 41.73 23.71
CA ALA A 130 34.61 40.46 23.09
C ALA A 130 34.94 39.31 24.04
N PHE A 131 33.98 38.41 24.24
CA PHE A 131 34.13 37.21 25.05
C PHE A 131 33.43 36.03 24.40
N ILE A 132 33.81 34.81 24.81
CA ILE A 132 33.22 33.58 24.29
C ILE A 132 32.35 32.97 25.37
N VAL A 133 31.12 32.62 25.00
CA VAL A 133 30.20 31.86 25.82
C VAL A 133 30.16 30.41 25.33
N GLU A 134 30.30 29.48 26.27
CA GLU A 134 30.23 28.04 25.99
C GLU A 134 28.85 27.48 26.38
N PHE A 135 28.12 26.99 25.40
CA PHE A 135 26.84 26.31 25.59
C PHE A 135 27.04 24.80 25.56
N THR A 136 26.69 24.11 26.64
CA THR A 136 26.67 22.64 26.69
C THR A 136 25.31 22.12 26.24
N ILE A 137 25.30 21.15 25.33
CA ILE A 137 24.09 20.49 24.84
C ILE A 137 23.78 19.29 25.73
N ALA A 138 22.73 19.41 26.53
CA ALA A 138 22.18 18.32 27.33
C ALA A 138 21.06 17.61 26.55
N SER A 139 21.06 16.28 26.59
CA SER A 139 20.00 15.49 25.93
C SER A 139 18.77 15.41 26.84
N GLN A 140 17.61 15.78 26.33
CA GLN A 140 16.32 15.66 26.99
C GLN A 140 15.27 15.26 25.97
N MET A 141 14.48 14.24 26.27
CA MET A 141 13.41 13.79 25.37
C MET A 141 12.22 14.77 25.43
N CYS A 142 11.72 15.20 24.27
CA CYS A 142 10.50 16.00 24.19
C CYS A 142 9.26 15.13 24.48
N GLU A 143 8.16 15.77 24.89
CA GLU A 143 6.92 15.04 25.19
C GLU A 143 6.38 14.25 23.99
N ASP A 144 6.52 14.77 22.77
CA ASP A 144 6.05 14.08 21.56
C ASP A 144 6.80 12.77 21.36
N CYS A 145 8.14 12.79 21.41
CA CYS A 145 8.96 11.59 21.32
C CYS A 145 8.72 10.64 22.49
N HIS A 146 8.50 11.18 23.70
CA HIS A 146 8.16 10.36 24.86
C HIS A 146 6.83 9.59 24.65
N ARG A 147 5.83 10.20 24.01
CA ARG A 147 4.56 9.53 23.71
C ARG A 147 4.72 8.44 22.65
N THR A 148 5.54 8.68 21.62
CA THR A 148 5.86 7.68 20.60
C THR A 148 6.53 6.44 21.21
N GLU A 149 7.54 6.63 22.06
CA GLU A 149 8.21 5.54 22.79
C GLU A 149 7.27 4.81 23.75
N ALA A 150 6.35 5.54 24.40
CA ALA A 150 5.32 4.99 25.27
C ALA A 150 4.18 4.25 24.52
N LYS A 151 4.28 4.12 23.19
CA LYS A 151 3.25 3.55 22.31
C LYS A 151 1.88 4.25 22.42
N ASP A 152 1.86 5.50 22.86
CA ASP A 152 0.65 6.32 22.98
C ASP A 152 0.48 7.22 21.76
N TYR A 153 0.25 6.57 20.62
CA TYR A 153 0.35 7.22 19.30
C TYR A 153 -0.78 8.23 19.00
N TRP A 154 -1.92 8.19 19.70
CA TRP A 154 -3.07 9.05 19.38
C TRP A 154 -3.91 9.40 20.61
N LYS A 155 -4.48 10.62 20.58
CA LYS A 155 -5.36 11.14 21.64
C LYS A 155 -6.84 11.03 21.28
N CYS A 156 -7.16 11.28 20.01
CA CYS A 156 -8.52 11.24 19.51
C CYS A 156 -8.63 10.29 18.31
N LYS A 157 -9.75 9.58 18.19
CA LYS A 157 -10.10 8.83 16.98
C LYS A 157 -11.51 9.17 16.50
N VAL A 158 -11.69 9.24 15.19
CA VAL A 158 -12.99 9.44 14.54
C VAL A 158 -13.30 8.17 13.74
N GLN A 159 -14.39 7.49 14.09
CA GLN A 159 -14.81 6.23 13.50
C GLN A 159 -16.01 6.51 12.60
N VAL A 160 -15.84 6.39 11.29
CA VAL A 160 -16.90 6.60 10.31
C VAL A 160 -17.44 5.24 9.88
N ARG A 161 -18.75 5.02 10.00
CA ARG A 161 -19.41 3.76 9.64
C ARG A 161 -20.68 4.01 8.81
N GLN A 162 -20.93 3.12 7.86
CA GLN A 162 -22.17 3.12 7.09
C GLN A 162 -22.73 1.69 7.03
N ARG A 163 -23.89 1.48 7.64
CA ARG A 163 -24.55 0.17 7.74
C ARG A 163 -25.43 -0.11 6.51
N CYS A 164 -24.83 -0.20 5.33
CA CYS A 164 -25.55 -0.43 4.08
C CYS A 164 -24.89 -1.52 3.23
N GLN A 165 -25.69 -2.22 2.42
CA GLN A 165 -25.19 -3.26 1.53
C GLN A 165 -24.37 -2.71 0.34
N ASN A 166 -24.60 -1.46 -0.05
CA ASN A 166 -23.91 -0.78 -1.15
C ASN A 166 -23.15 0.44 -0.62
N LYS A 167 -21.84 0.52 -0.89
CA LYS A 167 -20.92 1.55 -0.36
C LYS A 167 -20.73 2.77 -1.27
N LYS A 168 -21.61 3.02 -2.26
CA LYS A 168 -21.58 4.20 -3.16
C LYS A 168 -21.37 5.54 -2.41
N THR A 169 -22.12 5.77 -1.33
CA THR A 169 -22.01 7.01 -0.52
C THR A 169 -20.65 7.12 0.17
N PHE A 170 -20.04 6.00 0.52
CA PHE A 170 -18.72 5.94 1.15
C PHE A 170 -17.60 6.31 0.16
N PHE A 171 -17.69 5.83 -1.09
CA PHE A 171 -16.76 6.25 -2.16
C PHE A 171 -16.89 7.75 -2.46
N TYR A 172 -18.12 8.28 -2.46
CA TYR A 172 -18.34 9.71 -2.60
C TYR A 172 -17.70 10.52 -1.46
N LEU A 173 -17.82 10.04 -0.21
CA LEU A 173 -17.21 10.67 0.95
C LEU A 173 -15.68 10.73 0.83
N GLU A 174 -15.03 9.66 0.40
CA GLU A 174 -13.59 9.63 0.17
C GLU A 174 -13.15 10.74 -0.79
N GLN A 175 -13.87 10.92 -1.90
CA GLN A 175 -13.55 11.96 -2.88
C GLN A 175 -13.74 13.37 -2.32
N LEU A 176 -14.75 13.60 -1.48
CA LEU A 176 -14.94 14.87 -0.79
C LEU A 176 -13.81 15.17 0.20
N ILE A 177 -13.34 14.15 0.95
CA ILE A 177 -12.21 14.29 1.89
C ILE A 177 -10.92 14.66 1.14
N LEU A 178 -10.69 14.05 -0.02
CA LEU A 178 -9.53 14.35 -0.87
C LEU A 178 -9.63 15.75 -1.47
N LYS A 179 -10.79 16.12 -2.03
CA LYS A 179 -11.02 17.44 -2.64
C LYS A 179 -10.81 18.59 -1.65
N HIS A 180 -11.31 18.44 -0.42
CA HIS A 180 -11.16 19.46 0.62
C HIS A 180 -9.91 19.30 1.50
N LYS A 181 -9.07 18.29 1.20
CA LYS A 181 -7.86 17.96 1.97
C LYS A 181 -8.11 17.81 3.48
N ALA A 182 -9.27 17.28 3.87
CA ALA A 182 -9.67 17.18 5.28
C ALA A 182 -8.82 16.18 6.10
N HIS A 183 -8.03 15.34 5.42
CA HIS A 183 -7.20 14.29 6.00
C HIS A 183 -5.76 14.72 6.34
N GLU A 184 -5.30 15.92 5.97
CA GLU A 184 -3.89 16.35 6.15
C GLU A 184 -3.40 16.30 7.60
N ASN A 185 -4.28 16.53 8.57
CA ASN A 185 -3.94 16.57 10.00
C ASN A 185 -4.10 15.21 10.70
N THR A 186 -4.33 14.13 9.94
CA THR A 186 -4.47 12.78 10.48
C THR A 186 -3.08 12.16 10.69
N LEU A 187 -2.93 11.40 11.77
CA LEU A 187 -1.69 10.64 12.04
C LEU A 187 -1.66 9.34 11.24
N SER A 188 -2.82 8.69 11.16
CA SER A 188 -3.01 7.41 10.49
C SER A 188 -4.48 7.28 10.11
N ILE A 189 -4.73 6.57 9.01
CA ILE A 189 -6.04 6.20 8.51
C ILE A 189 -6.04 4.69 8.43
N LYS A 190 -7.02 4.03 9.05
CA LYS A 190 -7.13 2.56 9.02
C LYS A 190 -8.52 2.14 8.55
N PRO A 191 -8.63 1.32 7.49
CA PRO A 191 -9.91 0.70 7.13
C PRO A 191 -10.26 -0.35 8.18
N ILE A 192 -11.47 -0.26 8.76
CA ILE A 192 -11.95 -1.19 9.78
C ILE A 192 -13.43 -1.44 9.50
N HIS A 193 -13.85 -2.72 9.51
CA HIS A 193 -15.23 -3.23 9.30
C HIS A 193 -16.30 -2.18 9.00
N GLU A 194 -16.80 -2.17 7.77
CA GLU A 194 -17.88 -1.28 7.30
C GLU A 194 -17.58 0.23 7.40
N GLY A 195 -16.29 0.61 7.47
CA GLY A 195 -15.86 2.00 7.33
C GLY A 195 -14.37 2.25 7.55
N ILE A 196 -14.03 3.44 8.05
CA ILE A 196 -12.64 3.93 8.23
C ILE A 196 -12.50 4.62 9.60
N ASP A 197 -11.35 4.43 10.24
CA ASP A 197 -10.94 5.13 11.46
C ASP A 197 -9.81 6.14 11.16
N PHE A 198 -10.02 7.40 11.58
CA PHE A 198 -9.04 8.47 11.51
C PHE A 198 -8.45 8.75 12.89
N PHE A 199 -7.12 8.77 13.00
CA PHE A 199 -6.42 9.01 14.26
C PHE A 199 -5.83 10.43 14.31
N TYR A 200 -5.97 11.11 15.45
CA TYR A 200 -5.53 12.49 15.65
C TYR A 200 -4.76 12.68 16.97
N ALA A 201 -3.75 13.55 16.94
CA ALA A 201 -3.02 14.01 18.13
C ALA A 201 -3.81 15.05 18.95
N SER A 202 -4.61 15.88 18.27
CA SER A 202 -5.37 16.99 18.86
C SER A 202 -6.87 16.75 18.75
N GLU A 203 -7.60 17.08 19.82
CA GLU A 203 -9.07 17.05 19.83
C GLU A 203 -9.67 18.06 18.86
N ALA A 204 -9.06 19.24 18.72
CA ALA A 204 -9.55 20.28 17.82
C ALA A 204 -9.56 19.81 16.36
N HIS A 205 -8.54 19.05 15.95
CA HIS A 205 -8.47 18.47 14.60
C HIS A 205 -9.51 17.37 14.39
N ALA A 206 -9.71 16.50 15.39
CA ALA A 206 -10.76 15.47 15.34
C ALA A 206 -12.17 16.10 15.26
N ARG A 207 -12.43 17.17 16.03
CA ARG A 207 -13.70 17.90 15.99
C ARG A 207 -13.93 18.56 14.64
N LYS A 208 -12.91 19.20 14.07
CA LYS A 208 -12.97 19.79 12.73
C LYS A 208 -13.35 18.75 11.66
N MET A 209 -12.83 17.52 11.78
CA MET A 209 -13.22 16.42 10.89
C MET A 209 -14.69 16.02 11.07
N VAL A 210 -15.17 15.94 12.32
CA VAL A 210 -16.58 15.66 12.62
C VAL A 210 -17.50 16.75 12.06
N ASP A 211 -17.15 18.02 12.24
CA ASP A 211 -17.91 19.16 11.73
C ASP A 211 -17.94 19.14 10.19
N PHE A 212 -16.83 18.78 9.55
CA PHE A 212 -16.77 18.57 8.10
C PHE A 212 -17.74 17.47 7.66
N LEU A 213 -17.72 16.30 8.32
CA LEU A 213 -18.62 15.19 8.01
C LEU A 213 -20.10 15.55 8.16
N GLN A 214 -20.45 16.33 9.19
CA GLN A 214 -21.81 16.84 9.40
C GLN A 214 -22.26 17.86 8.35
N ALA A 215 -21.33 18.62 7.78
CA ALA A 215 -21.64 19.58 6.73
C ALA A 215 -21.88 18.91 5.37
N VAL A 216 -21.18 17.80 5.09
CA VAL A 216 -21.23 17.15 3.76
C VAL A 216 -22.22 15.99 3.65
N LEU A 217 -22.52 15.29 4.76
CA LEU A 217 -23.41 14.12 4.78
C LEU A 217 -24.38 14.13 5.97
N PRO A 218 -25.58 13.50 5.84
CA PRO A 218 -26.47 13.28 6.97
C PRO A 218 -25.84 12.21 7.88
N VAL A 219 -25.25 12.64 8.98
CA VAL A 219 -24.60 11.74 9.94
C VAL A 219 -25.17 11.90 11.33
N LYS A 220 -25.09 10.84 12.12
CA LYS A 220 -25.32 10.85 13.56
C LYS A 220 -23.98 10.72 14.25
N THR A 221 -23.64 11.72 15.07
CA THR A 221 -22.38 11.75 15.81
C THR A 221 -22.63 11.46 17.28
N THR A 222 -21.80 10.59 17.86
CA THR A 222 -21.72 10.37 19.31
C THR A 222 -20.27 10.47 19.77
N SER A 223 -20.02 10.97 20.97
CA SER A 223 -18.67 11.13 21.52
C SER A 223 -18.54 10.42 22.86
N SER A 224 -17.43 9.72 23.08
CA SER A 224 -17.08 9.09 24.34
C SER A 224 -15.65 9.43 24.75
N LYS A 225 -15.36 9.36 26.06
CA LYS A 225 -14.03 9.61 26.63
C LYS A 225 -13.61 8.46 27.53
N LYS A 226 -12.36 8.04 27.42
CA LYS A 226 -11.71 7.04 28.28
C LYS A 226 -10.59 7.72 29.05
N LEU A 227 -10.63 7.64 30.39
CA LEU A 227 -9.55 8.16 31.24
C LEU A 227 -8.32 7.26 31.10
N ILE A 228 -7.17 7.86 30.85
CA ILE A 228 -5.87 7.16 30.79
C ILE A 228 -5.09 7.42 32.07
N SER A 229 -4.94 8.69 32.46
CA SER A 229 -4.22 9.07 33.67
C SER A 229 -4.78 10.36 34.26
N HIS A 230 -4.52 10.56 35.55
CA HIS A 230 -4.85 11.76 36.30
C HIS A 230 -3.59 12.19 37.06
N ASP A 231 -3.16 13.44 36.87
CA ASP A 231 -2.14 14.05 37.70
C ASP A 231 -2.81 14.79 38.85
N VAL A 232 -2.62 14.26 40.05
CA VAL A 232 -3.20 14.78 41.30
C VAL A 232 -2.57 16.13 41.70
N HIS A 233 -1.33 16.41 41.29
CA HIS A 233 -0.63 17.63 41.68
C HIS A 233 -1.11 18.85 40.88
N SER A 234 -1.38 18.66 39.60
CA SER A 234 -1.91 19.70 38.71
C SER A 234 -3.43 19.63 38.53
N ASN A 235 -4.08 18.60 39.08
CA ASN A 235 -5.48 18.25 38.86
C ASN A 235 -5.85 18.17 37.37
N THR A 236 -4.93 17.65 36.55
CA THR A 236 -5.13 17.50 35.10
C THR A 236 -5.40 16.05 34.75
N TYR A 237 -6.29 15.83 33.78
CA TYR A 237 -6.71 14.50 33.37
C TYR A 237 -6.34 14.27 31.90
N ASN A 238 -5.74 13.12 31.62
CA ASN A 238 -5.46 12.66 30.27
C ASN A 238 -6.57 11.72 29.80
N TYR A 239 -7.36 12.15 28.82
CA TYR A 239 -8.42 11.37 28.22
C TYR A 239 -8.11 11.02 26.77
N LYS A 240 -8.45 9.79 26.37
CA LYS A 240 -8.64 9.42 24.97
C LYS A 240 -10.08 9.65 24.56
N MET A 241 -10.29 10.34 23.45
CA MET A 241 -11.62 10.64 22.94
C MET A 241 -11.92 9.83 21.69
N THR A 242 -13.16 9.34 21.59
CA THR A 242 -13.66 8.62 20.43
C THR A 242 -14.91 9.33 19.93
N TYR A 243 -14.92 9.69 18.66
CA TYR A 243 -16.10 10.17 17.95
C TYR A 243 -16.59 9.03 17.06
N SER A 244 -17.81 8.56 17.28
CA SER A 244 -18.47 7.59 16.40
C SER A 244 -19.46 8.33 15.52
N VAL A 245 -19.22 8.28 14.21
CA VAL A 245 -19.99 8.93 13.16
C VAL A 245 -20.68 7.86 12.32
N GLU A 246 -22.00 7.82 12.38
CA GLU A 246 -22.83 6.88 11.64
C GLU A 246 -23.51 7.62 10.47
N ILE A 247 -23.20 7.22 9.24
CA ILE A 247 -23.83 7.74 8.02
C ILE A 247 -25.18 7.03 7.85
N VAL A 248 -26.18 7.75 7.33
CA VAL A 248 -27.47 7.16 6.96
C VAL A 248 -27.29 5.89 6.11
N PRO A 249 -27.98 4.78 6.43
CA PRO A 249 -27.81 3.48 5.76
C PRO A 249 -28.50 3.41 4.38
N LEU A 250 -28.48 4.50 3.60
CA LEU A 250 -29.09 4.59 2.28
C LEU A 250 -28.03 4.93 1.23
N SER A 251 -28.15 4.31 0.05
CA SER A 251 -27.34 4.60 -1.12
C SER A 251 -28.20 5.19 -2.24
N LYS A 252 -27.56 5.83 -3.22
CA LYS A 252 -28.21 6.19 -4.48
C LYS A 252 -28.86 4.93 -5.11
N ASP A 253 -30.01 5.10 -5.74
CA ASP A 253 -30.78 4.07 -6.46
C ASP A 253 -31.48 3.04 -5.55
N SER A 254 -31.40 3.18 -4.23
CA SER A 254 -32.17 2.36 -3.30
C SER A 254 -33.65 2.72 -3.36
N LEU A 255 -34.51 1.70 -3.34
CA LEU A 255 -35.96 1.87 -3.20
C LEU A 255 -36.32 1.89 -1.73
N ILE A 256 -37.11 2.89 -1.32
CA ILE A 256 -37.52 3.09 0.08
C ILE A 256 -39.05 3.16 0.20
N CYS A 257 -39.54 2.81 1.39
CA CYS A 257 -40.93 3.03 1.77
C CYS A 257 -41.01 4.01 2.94
N LEU A 258 -41.48 5.23 2.67
CA LEU A 258 -41.63 6.29 3.66
C LEU A 258 -42.80 6.00 4.61
N PRO A 259 -42.67 6.31 5.91
CA PRO A 259 -43.81 6.32 6.81
C PRO A 259 -44.88 7.32 6.34
N LYS A 260 -46.15 6.93 6.38
CA LYS A 260 -47.29 7.78 5.95
C LYS A 260 -47.26 9.20 6.53
N LYS A 261 -46.89 9.36 7.81
CA LYS A 261 -46.78 10.69 8.44
C LYS A 261 -45.70 11.56 7.80
N LEU A 262 -44.56 10.96 7.45
CA LEU A 262 -43.45 11.65 6.82
C LEU A 262 -43.78 12.02 5.37
N SER A 263 -44.41 11.11 4.62
CA SER A 263 -44.92 11.39 3.27
C SER A 263 -45.87 12.60 3.23
N HIS A 264 -46.80 12.70 4.20
CA HIS A 264 -47.67 13.88 4.32
C HIS A 264 -46.90 15.17 4.66
N GLN A 265 -45.86 15.09 5.49
CA GLN A 265 -45.01 16.25 5.81
C GLN A 265 -44.19 16.72 4.60
N LEU A 266 -43.78 15.78 3.74
CA LEU A 266 -43.04 16.04 2.50
C LEU A 266 -43.99 16.36 1.33
N ALA A 267 -44.96 17.25 1.57
CA ALA A 267 -45.90 17.72 0.55
C ALA A 267 -46.67 16.59 -0.16
N GLY A 268 -47.04 15.56 0.59
CA GLY A 268 -47.87 14.46 0.09
C GLY A 268 -47.21 13.58 -0.98
N ILE A 269 -45.88 13.52 -1.03
CA ILE A 269 -45.15 12.61 -1.93
C ILE A 269 -45.58 11.15 -1.71
N SER A 270 -45.50 10.31 -2.74
CA SER A 270 -45.77 8.88 -2.61
C SER A 270 -44.93 8.23 -1.49
N GLN A 271 -45.45 7.17 -0.88
CA GLN A 271 -44.68 6.42 0.14
C GLN A 271 -43.54 5.63 -0.52
N LEU A 272 -43.69 5.18 -1.77
CA LEU A 272 -42.62 4.53 -2.51
C LEU A 272 -41.81 5.58 -3.25
N CYS A 273 -40.52 5.69 -2.94
CA CYS A 273 -39.60 6.65 -3.54
C CYS A 273 -38.25 6.00 -3.83
N LEU A 274 -37.54 6.54 -4.82
CA LEU A 274 -36.14 6.21 -5.09
C LEU A 274 -35.22 7.26 -4.45
N VAL A 275 -34.08 6.82 -3.94
CA VAL A 275 -33.03 7.71 -3.46
C VAL A 275 -32.24 8.25 -4.64
N ALA A 276 -32.46 9.52 -5.01
CA ALA A 276 -31.81 10.15 -6.15
C ALA A 276 -30.34 10.48 -5.89
N ARG A 277 -30.00 10.92 -4.67
CA ARG A 277 -28.62 11.17 -4.20
C ARG A 277 -28.58 11.39 -2.70
N VAL A 278 -27.39 11.21 -2.11
CA VAL A 278 -27.12 11.50 -0.70
C VAL A 278 -26.03 12.58 -0.65
N THR A 279 -26.40 13.78 -0.18
CA THR A 279 -25.48 14.92 0.03
C THR A 279 -25.58 15.34 1.50
N ASN A 280 -25.74 16.62 1.87
CA ASN A 280 -26.02 17.03 3.25
C ASN A 280 -27.41 16.56 3.75
N ALA A 281 -28.31 16.22 2.83
CA ALA A 281 -29.61 15.61 3.04
C ALA A 281 -29.81 14.44 2.07
N VAL A 282 -30.80 13.59 2.36
CA VAL A 282 -31.23 12.50 1.46
C VAL A 282 -32.24 13.07 0.48
N HIS A 283 -31.93 13.03 -0.82
CA HIS A 283 -32.78 13.51 -1.90
C HIS A 283 -33.59 12.35 -2.47
N LEU A 284 -34.90 12.51 -2.52
CA LEU A 284 -35.86 11.49 -2.94
C LEU A 284 -36.57 11.92 -4.21
N ILE A 285 -36.92 10.95 -5.04
CA ILE A 285 -37.77 11.14 -6.22
C ILE A 285 -38.88 10.09 -6.25
N ASP A 286 -40.10 10.54 -6.51
CA ASP A 286 -41.22 9.67 -6.83
C ASP A 286 -41.17 9.29 -8.33
N PRO A 287 -41.00 8.01 -8.68
CA PRO A 287 -40.89 7.59 -10.08
C PRO A 287 -42.19 7.80 -10.89
N CYS A 288 -43.35 7.88 -10.24
CA CYS A 288 -44.64 8.01 -10.92
C CYS A 288 -45.07 9.46 -11.16
N THR A 289 -44.60 10.40 -10.31
CA THR A 289 -45.00 11.81 -10.36
C THR A 289 -43.84 12.78 -10.61
N ALA A 290 -42.59 12.29 -10.57
CA ALA A 290 -41.37 13.08 -10.62
C ALA A 290 -41.27 14.16 -9.53
N GLN A 291 -42.10 14.07 -8.47
CA GLN A 291 -42.00 14.92 -7.29
C GLN A 291 -40.70 14.61 -6.54
N VAL A 292 -40.01 15.65 -6.10
CA VAL A 292 -38.78 15.53 -5.33
C VAL A 292 -38.97 16.00 -3.90
N ALA A 293 -38.26 15.38 -2.97
CA ALA A 293 -38.28 15.74 -1.55
C ALA A 293 -36.88 15.60 -0.94
N GLU A 294 -36.62 16.39 0.10
CA GLU A 294 -35.35 16.36 0.82
C GLU A 294 -35.60 16.00 2.29
N VAL A 295 -34.87 15.00 2.78
CA VAL A 295 -34.92 14.55 4.18
C VAL A 295 -33.58 14.86 4.85
N SER A 296 -33.60 15.79 5.81
CA SER A 296 -32.41 16.09 6.61
C SER A 296 -32.07 14.93 7.56
N GLY A 297 -30.79 14.79 7.92
CA GLY A 297 -30.33 13.76 8.86
C GLY A 297 -31.08 13.78 10.20
N ASN A 298 -31.39 14.97 10.72
CA ASN A 298 -32.15 15.12 11.97
C ASN A 298 -33.58 14.55 11.89
N VAL A 299 -34.24 14.70 10.74
CA VAL A 299 -35.59 14.14 10.51
C VAL A 299 -35.49 12.64 10.33
N PHE A 300 -34.51 12.16 9.54
CA PHE A 300 -34.26 10.74 9.34
C PHE A 300 -34.05 9.99 10.66
N TRP A 301 -33.14 10.45 11.52
CA TRP A 301 -32.85 9.74 12.77
C TRP A 301 -33.95 9.80 13.83
N ARG A 302 -34.95 10.69 13.68
CA ARG A 302 -36.16 10.72 14.53
C ARG A 302 -37.20 9.69 14.10
N THR A 303 -37.32 9.45 12.80
CA THR A 303 -38.23 8.48 12.20
C THR A 303 -37.46 7.69 11.14
N PRO A 304 -36.57 6.76 11.56
CA PRO A 304 -35.72 6.03 10.64
C PRO A 304 -36.56 5.11 9.76
N PHE A 305 -36.11 4.92 8.53
CA PHE A 305 -36.66 3.99 7.56
C PHE A 305 -35.51 3.36 6.77
N ASP A 306 -35.68 2.11 6.38
CA ASP A 306 -34.67 1.33 5.67
C ASP A 306 -35.00 1.22 4.18
N ALA A 307 -34.03 0.76 3.39
CA ALA A 307 -34.24 0.43 1.98
C ALA A 307 -35.01 -0.88 1.86
N ILE A 308 -36.13 -0.87 1.13
CA ILE A 308 -36.92 -2.08 0.84
C ILE A 308 -36.27 -2.93 -0.24
N ALA A 309 -35.55 -2.29 -1.17
CA ALA A 309 -34.73 -2.96 -2.16
C ALA A 309 -33.41 -2.21 -2.38
N ASN A 310 -32.33 -2.97 -2.54
CA ASN A 310 -30.97 -2.46 -2.73
C ASN A 310 -30.54 -2.59 -4.20
N PRO A 311 -29.63 -1.74 -4.71
CA PRO A 311 -29.21 -1.75 -6.12
C PRO A 311 -28.72 -3.12 -6.65
N LYS A 312 -28.27 -4.02 -5.77
CA LYS A 312 -27.87 -5.40 -6.12
C LYS A 312 -29.04 -6.28 -6.59
N GLN A 313 -30.29 -5.90 -6.29
CA GLN A 313 -31.51 -6.62 -6.67
C GLN A 313 -32.13 -6.09 -7.98
N LEU A 314 -31.46 -5.16 -8.68
CA LEU A 314 -31.94 -4.64 -9.95
C LEU A 314 -31.88 -5.70 -11.05
N VAL A 315 -32.96 -5.78 -11.83
CA VAL A 315 -33.10 -6.70 -12.96
C VAL A 315 -33.16 -5.90 -14.27
N GLN A 316 -32.62 -6.49 -15.34
CA GLN A 316 -32.66 -5.91 -16.69
C GLN A 316 -34.02 -6.09 -17.35
N TYR A 317 -34.54 -5.01 -17.90
CA TYR A 317 -35.74 -4.96 -18.71
C TYR A 317 -35.44 -4.33 -20.06
N THR A 318 -36.13 -4.79 -21.08
CA THR A 318 -36.11 -4.21 -22.42
C THR A 318 -37.37 -3.40 -22.63
N VAL A 319 -37.22 -2.15 -23.06
CA VAL A 319 -38.32 -1.23 -23.34
C VAL A 319 -38.93 -1.61 -24.68
N MET A 320 -40.22 -1.94 -24.69
CA MET A 320 -40.96 -2.27 -25.91
C MET A 320 -41.66 -1.04 -26.50
N GLU A 321 -42.25 -0.23 -25.63
CA GLU A 321 -42.98 0.99 -26.00
C GLU A 321 -42.82 2.05 -24.91
N CYS A 322 -42.70 3.31 -25.31
CA CYS A 322 -42.49 4.46 -24.42
C CYS A 322 -43.34 5.63 -24.92
N GLU A 323 -44.36 6.02 -24.16
CA GLU A 323 -45.24 7.15 -24.45
C GLU A 323 -44.98 8.28 -23.44
N PRO A 324 -44.41 9.43 -23.87
CA PRO A 324 -44.18 10.55 -22.96
C PRO A 324 -45.52 11.20 -22.55
N ILE A 325 -45.70 11.43 -21.25
CA ILE A 325 -46.88 12.09 -20.70
C ILE A 325 -46.72 13.61 -20.88
N LEU A 326 -47.19 14.13 -22.01
CA LEU A 326 -47.06 15.54 -22.40
C LEU A 326 -47.90 16.51 -21.54
N SER A 327 -48.87 15.99 -20.78
CA SER A 327 -49.74 16.79 -19.93
C SER A 327 -49.35 16.64 -18.46
N GLN A 328 -48.87 17.72 -17.84
CA GLN A 328 -48.75 17.84 -16.37
C GLN A 328 -50.14 17.92 -15.69
N SER A 329 -51.16 17.22 -16.22
CA SER A 329 -52.56 17.44 -15.90
C SER A 329 -53.05 16.69 -14.65
N GLN A 330 -52.18 16.45 -13.67
CA GLN A 330 -52.59 15.97 -12.34
C GLN A 330 -51.77 16.65 -11.22
N ALA A 331 -51.60 17.98 -11.30
CA ALA A 331 -51.15 18.72 -10.13
C ALA A 331 -52.24 18.70 -9.04
N PHE A 332 -51.97 18.06 -7.90
CA PHE A 332 -52.91 18.03 -6.79
C PHE A 332 -52.64 19.17 -5.80
N PRO A 333 -53.67 19.68 -5.07
CA PRO A 333 -53.49 20.75 -4.10
C PRO A 333 -52.46 20.37 -3.03
N GLY A 334 -51.38 21.14 -2.92
CA GLY A 334 -50.29 20.90 -1.95
C GLY A 334 -49.16 20.00 -2.45
N GLN A 335 -49.11 19.68 -3.74
CA GLN A 335 -47.99 18.97 -4.36
C GLN A 335 -46.68 19.75 -4.20
N GLY A 336 -45.61 19.03 -3.86
CA GLY A 336 -44.26 19.57 -3.72
C GLY A 336 -43.55 19.86 -5.05
N PRO A 337 -42.27 20.26 -4.99
CA PRO A 337 -41.49 20.56 -6.19
C PRO A 337 -41.35 19.33 -7.10
N ILE A 338 -41.42 19.54 -8.41
CA ILE A 338 -41.24 18.52 -9.45
C ILE A 338 -39.85 18.69 -10.06
N SER A 339 -39.19 17.58 -10.41
CA SER A 339 -37.87 17.61 -11.03
C SER A 339 -37.90 18.18 -12.45
N ASN A 340 -37.04 19.18 -12.73
CA ASN A 340 -36.85 19.71 -14.09
C ASN A 340 -35.95 18.83 -14.97
N LYS A 341 -35.22 17.88 -14.37
CA LYS A 341 -34.31 16.96 -15.09
C LYS A 341 -35.06 15.82 -15.77
N HIS A 342 -36.19 15.42 -15.18
CA HIS A 342 -36.94 14.21 -15.51
C HIS A 342 -38.26 14.56 -16.22
N SER A 343 -38.74 13.67 -17.08
CA SER A 343 -40.08 13.75 -17.65
C SER A 343 -40.80 12.43 -17.43
N LEU A 344 -42.12 12.51 -17.26
CA LEU A 344 -42.94 11.32 -17.05
C LEU A 344 -43.23 10.63 -18.38
N ALA A 345 -43.19 9.31 -18.38
CA ALA A 345 -43.62 8.47 -19.48
C ALA A 345 -44.36 7.24 -18.98
N ASP A 346 -45.34 6.79 -19.75
CA ASP A 346 -45.95 5.47 -19.67
C ASP A 346 -45.10 4.51 -20.51
N VAL A 347 -44.61 3.43 -19.90
CA VAL A 347 -43.65 2.52 -20.53
C VAL A 347 -44.13 1.09 -20.39
N TRP A 348 -44.03 0.34 -21.49
CA TRP A 348 -44.26 -1.11 -21.52
C TRP A 348 -42.93 -1.82 -21.64
N VAL A 349 -42.63 -2.66 -20.65
CA VAL A 349 -41.36 -3.37 -20.54
C VAL A 349 -41.57 -4.88 -20.49
N VAL A 350 -40.55 -5.60 -20.94
CA VAL A 350 -40.43 -7.05 -20.78
C VAL A 350 -39.11 -7.34 -20.08
N ARG A 351 -39.07 -8.33 -19.18
CA ARG A 351 -37.82 -8.75 -18.55
C ARG A 351 -36.89 -9.28 -19.63
N SER A 352 -35.63 -8.82 -19.68
CA SER A 352 -34.72 -9.16 -20.78
C SER A 352 -34.43 -10.66 -20.89
N SER A 353 -34.52 -11.42 -19.79
CA SER A 353 -34.40 -12.89 -19.79
C SER A 353 -35.60 -13.64 -20.36
N GLU A 354 -36.76 -12.99 -20.47
CA GLU A 354 -38.02 -13.56 -20.95
C GLU A 354 -38.39 -13.06 -22.35
N LEU A 355 -37.54 -12.23 -22.94
CA LEU A 355 -37.70 -11.67 -24.26
C LEU A 355 -37.74 -12.80 -25.31
N GLY A 356 -38.86 -12.91 -26.03
CA GLY A 356 -39.08 -13.96 -27.04
C GLY A 356 -39.69 -15.27 -26.51
N ILE A 357 -39.89 -15.40 -25.19
CA ILE A 357 -40.56 -16.56 -24.57
C ILE A 357 -42.03 -16.23 -24.27
N ASN A 358 -42.28 -15.07 -23.64
CA ASN A 358 -43.62 -14.61 -23.26
C ASN A 358 -43.92 -13.22 -23.87
N ASN A 359 -45.17 -12.98 -24.27
CA ASN A 359 -45.63 -11.69 -24.81
C ASN A 359 -46.29 -10.79 -23.74
N ASN A 360 -46.08 -11.08 -22.46
CA ASN A 360 -46.69 -10.31 -21.37
C ASN A 360 -45.92 -9.00 -21.17
N LEU A 361 -46.46 -7.90 -21.68
CA LEU A 361 -45.93 -6.55 -21.43
C LEU A 361 -46.34 -6.09 -20.03
N ILE A 362 -45.37 -5.63 -19.24
CA ILE A 362 -45.62 -5.01 -17.94
C ILE A 362 -45.67 -3.50 -18.13
N HIS A 363 -46.78 -2.87 -17.75
CA HIS A 363 -46.95 -1.42 -17.78
C HIS A 363 -46.40 -0.80 -16.49
N THR A 364 -45.65 0.30 -16.63
CA THR A 364 -45.23 1.11 -15.48
C THR A 364 -45.04 2.58 -15.86
N LYS A 365 -45.23 3.47 -14.89
CA LYS A 365 -44.92 4.90 -15.01
C LYS A 365 -43.51 5.16 -14.53
N THR A 366 -42.77 5.96 -15.29
CA THR A 366 -41.37 6.26 -14.97
C THR A 366 -41.03 7.74 -15.12
N HIS A 367 -40.05 8.17 -14.34
CA HIS A 367 -39.41 9.48 -14.39
C HIS A 367 -38.32 9.57 -15.47
N LEU A 368 -38.02 8.46 -16.16
CA LEU A 368 -36.98 8.37 -17.17
C LEU A 368 -37.46 8.72 -18.59
N GLY A 369 -38.63 9.32 -18.75
CA GLY A 369 -39.27 9.53 -20.06
C GLY A 369 -38.46 10.35 -21.07
N LYS A 370 -37.48 11.15 -20.62
CA LYS A 370 -36.63 11.97 -21.49
C LYS A 370 -35.50 11.17 -22.15
N ILE A 371 -35.10 10.05 -21.54
CA ILE A 371 -33.90 9.29 -21.92
C ILE A 371 -34.21 7.91 -22.51
N LEU A 372 -35.47 7.45 -22.40
CA LEU A 372 -35.87 6.12 -22.83
C LEU A 372 -36.49 6.16 -24.23
N ASN A 373 -35.93 5.32 -25.10
CA ASN A 373 -36.45 5.01 -26.43
C ASN A 373 -36.85 3.51 -26.49
N PRO A 374 -37.81 3.12 -27.35
CA PRO A 374 -38.09 1.72 -27.62
C PRO A 374 -36.84 0.96 -28.09
N GLY A 375 -36.60 -0.22 -27.51
CA GLY A 375 -35.40 -1.03 -27.73
C GLY A 375 -34.29 -0.84 -26.69
N ASP A 376 -34.38 0.18 -25.84
CA ASP A 376 -33.40 0.41 -24.78
C ASP A 376 -33.47 -0.64 -23.67
N THR A 377 -32.32 -0.90 -23.03
CA THR A 377 -32.23 -1.70 -21.81
C THR A 377 -32.26 -0.78 -20.58
N VAL A 378 -33.07 -1.14 -19.59
CA VAL A 378 -33.26 -0.39 -18.34
C VAL A 378 -33.14 -1.31 -17.13
N MET A 379 -32.64 -0.78 -16.02
CA MET A 379 -32.60 -1.49 -14.74
C MET A 379 -33.81 -1.12 -13.90
N GLY A 380 -34.48 -2.12 -13.32
CA GLY A 380 -35.64 -1.91 -12.47
C GLY A 380 -35.83 -2.97 -11.39
N TYR A 381 -36.61 -2.63 -10.37
CA TYR A 381 -37.04 -3.57 -9.32
C TYR A 381 -38.34 -4.24 -9.72
N CYS A 382 -38.42 -5.57 -9.57
CA CYS A 382 -39.67 -6.32 -9.70
C CYS A 382 -40.31 -6.45 -8.32
N LEU A 383 -41.41 -5.75 -8.05
CA LEU A 383 -42.07 -5.81 -6.74
C LEU A 383 -42.99 -7.02 -6.60
N VAL A 384 -43.52 -7.55 -7.72
CA VAL A 384 -44.39 -8.73 -7.73
C VAL A 384 -43.69 -9.98 -7.17
N ASP A 385 -42.43 -10.18 -7.58
CA ASP A 385 -41.63 -11.34 -7.16
C ASP A 385 -40.84 -11.10 -5.87
N SER A 386 -40.85 -9.87 -5.34
CA SER A 386 -40.04 -9.48 -4.18
C SER A 386 -40.79 -9.73 -2.87
N ASN A 387 -40.21 -10.56 -2.00
CA ASN A 387 -40.68 -10.73 -0.63
C ASN A 387 -40.12 -9.61 0.28
N VAL A 388 -40.83 -8.47 0.33
CA VAL A 388 -40.46 -7.30 1.14
C VAL A 388 -40.97 -7.45 2.56
N ASN A 389 -40.07 -7.41 3.54
CA ASN A 389 -40.41 -7.43 4.96
C ASN A 389 -40.23 -6.01 5.55
N ASP A 390 -41.20 -5.13 5.31
CA ASP A 390 -41.20 -3.76 5.88
C ASP A 390 -42.59 -3.35 6.40
N SER A 391 -42.61 -2.82 7.62
CA SER A 391 -43.85 -2.47 8.32
C SER A 391 -44.61 -1.27 7.73
N ASN A 392 -44.00 -0.46 6.88
CA ASN A 392 -44.67 0.61 6.14
C ASN A 392 -45.19 0.07 4.80
N PHE A 393 -44.43 -0.81 4.15
CA PHE A 393 -44.84 -1.51 2.93
C PHE A 393 -46.11 -2.36 3.15
N ASP A 394 -46.18 -3.13 4.23
CA ASP A 394 -47.37 -3.95 4.57
C ASP A 394 -48.66 -3.14 4.78
N LYS A 395 -48.53 -1.84 5.06
CA LYS A 395 -49.66 -0.91 5.28
C LYS A 395 -50.07 -0.17 4.01
N LEU A 396 -49.31 -0.30 2.93
CA LEU A 396 -49.72 0.22 1.62
C LEU A 396 -50.88 -0.62 1.09
N LYS A 397 -51.73 0.04 0.32
CA LYS A 397 -52.79 -0.66 -0.40
C LYS A 397 -52.20 -1.24 -1.69
N GLU A 398 -52.64 -2.44 -2.07
CA GLU A 398 -52.17 -3.15 -3.26
C GLU A 398 -52.34 -2.32 -4.55
N ASP A 399 -53.39 -1.48 -4.65
CA ASP A 399 -53.63 -0.59 -5.80
C ASP A 399 -52.57 0.50 -6.01
N LYS A 400 -51.71 0.74 -5.02
CA LYS A 400 -50.68 1.78 -5.04
C LYS A 400 -49.27 1.23 -5.24
N VAL A 401 -49.11 -0.08 -5.30
CA VAL A 401 -47.82 -0.74 -5.49
C VAL A 401 -47.65 -1.01 -6.98
N PRO A 402 -46.68 -0.39 -7.67
CA PRO A 402 -46.41 -0.69 -9.08
C PRO A 402 -45.75 -2.08 -9.21
N ASP A 403 -46.03 -2.80 -10.29
CA ASP A 403 -45.43 -4.12 -10.53
C ASP A 403 -43.91 -4.04 -10.72
N VAL A 404 -43.45 -2.99 -11.44
CA VAL A 404 -42.05 -2.72 -11.73
C VAL A 404 -41.74 -1.25 -11.48
N VAL A 405 -40.60 -0.98 -10.85
CA VAL A 405 -40.05 0.38 -10.68
C VAL A 405 -38.75 0.50 -11.46
N LEU A 406 -38.76 1.32 -12.53
CA LEU A 406 -37.57 1.61 -13.33
C LEU A 406 -36.68 2.64 -12.63
N VAL A 407 -35.36 2.41 -12.63
CA VAL A 407 -34.41 3.19 -11.84
C VAL A 407 -33.44 3.98 -12.74
N TYR A 408 -32.75 3.33 -13.68
CA TYR A 408 -31.87 4.01 -14.63
C TYR A 408 -31.73 3.24 -15.96
N LYS A 409 -31.35 3.96 -17.03
CA LYS A 409 -31.05 3.38 -18.36
C LYS A 409 -29.68 2.69 -18.34
N TYR A 410 -29.63 1.45 -18.83
CA TYR A 410 -28.41 0.65 -18.91
C TYR A 410 -27.79 0.74 -20.31
N TYR A 411 -26.56 1.23 -20.39
CA TYR A 411 -25.90 1.56 -21.65
C TYR A 411 -24.81 0.54 -22.07
N GLY A 412 -25.16 -0.76 -22.11
CA GLY A 412 -24.31 -1.82 -22.71
C GLY A 412 -23.14 -2.34 -21.85
N ASP A 413 -22.13 -2.95 -22.49
CA ASP A 413 -21.08 -3.74 -21.84
C ASP A 413 -20.19 -2.93 -20.88
N ARG A 414 -20.35 -3.20 -19.57
CA ARG A 414 -19.56 -2.64 -18.46
C ARG A 414 -18.05 -2.82 -18.66
N THR A 415 -17.64 -3.89 -19.32
CA THR A 415 -16.24 -4.23 -19.55
C THR A 415 -15.62 -3.24 -20.54
N ALA A 416 -16.24 -3.06 -21.71
CA ALA A 416 -15.81 -2.10 -22.71
C ALA A 416 -15.73 -0.67 -22.15
N ARG A 417 -16.73 -0.26 -21.36
CA ARG A 417 -16.72 1.05 -20.68
C ARG A 417 -15.55 1.22 -19.71
N LYS A 418 -15.20 0.18 -18.95
CA LYS A 418 -14.08 0.22 -18.01
C LYS A 418 -12.73 0.43 -18.73
N HIS A 419 -12.53 -0.20 -19.89
CA HIS A 419 -11.30 -0.07 -20.69
C HIS A 419 -11.22 1.27 -21.44
N GLN A 420 -12.36 1.86 -21.84
CA GLN A 420 -12.41 3.15 -22.56
C GLN A 420 -12.30 4.40 -21.66
N ARG A 421 -12.29 4.26 -20.32
CA ARG A 421 -12.19 5.41 -19.40
C ARG A 421 -10.82 6.07 -19.47
N ALA A 422 -10.77 7.26 -20.08
CA ALA A 422 -9.59 8.12 -20.12
C ALA A 422 -9.26 8.85 -18.79
N TRP A 423 -10.00 8.56 -17.71
CA TRP A 423 -9.91 9.26 -16.43
C TRP A 423 -9.85 8.30 -15.23
N ARG A 424 -9.37 8.79 -14.09
CA ARG A 424 -9.27 8.07 -12.82
C ARG A 424 -9.53 8.98 -11.61
N LEU A 425 -9.82 8.36 -10.47
CA LEU A 425 -9.92 9.03 -9.16
C LEU A 425 -8.70 8.70 -8.30
N ARG A 426 -8.41 9.57 -7.32
CA ARG A 426 -7.44 9.30 -6.26
C ARG A 426 -8.14 8.59 -5.10
N HIS A 427 -7.38 7.82 -4.34
CA HIS A 427 -7.88 7.10 -3.16
C HIS A 427 -7.03 7.44 -1.94
N LEU A 428 -7.64 7.39 -0.75
CA LEU A 428 -6.95 7.53 0.54
C LEU A 428 -6.17 6.25 0.90
N HIS A 429 -6.50 5.11 0.30
CA HIS A 429 -5.86 3.82 0.52
C HIS A 429 -5.84 2.98 -0.77
N ASP A 430 -4.76 2.23 -1.01
CA ASP A 430 -4.54 1.49 -2.26
C ASP A 430 -5.37 0.19 -2.42
N ASP A 431 -6.04 -0.29 -1.36
CA ASP A 431 -6.73 -1.59 -1.32
C ASP A 431 -8.09 -1.60 -2.04
N VAL A 432 -8.55 -0.44 -2.54
CA VAL A 432 -9.89 -0.30 -3.14
C VAL A 432 -9.89 -0.69 -4.63
N LYS A 433 -8.74 -1.01 -5.21
CA LYS A 433 -8.54 -0.92 -6.67
C LYS A 433 -9.07 -2.09 -7.52
N SER A 434 -9.38 -3.28 -7.00
CA SER A 434 -9.42 -4.46 -7.90
C SER A 434 -10.71 -5.30 -8.01
N THR A 435 -11.67 -5.30 -7.09
CA THR A 435 -12.76 -6.33 -7.15
C THR A 435 -14.18 -5.89 -6.81
N ASN A 436 -14.44 -4.62 -6.49
CA ASN A 436 -15.77 -4.24 -6.01
C ASN A 436 -16.70 -3.75 -7.14
N THR A 437 -17.73 -4.55 -7.48
CA THR A 437 -18.83 -4.17 -8.39
C THR A 437 -19.47 -2.84 -8.01
N ASP A 438 -19.59 -2.55 -6.70
CA ASP A 438 -20.15 -1.30 -6.17
C ASP A 438 -19.33 -0.06 -6.57
N TYR A 439 -18.01 -0.20 -6.78
CA TYR A 439 -17.16 0.90 -7.22
C TYR A 439 -17.33 1.19 -8.72
N GLY A 440 -17.51 0.15 -9.54
CA GLY A 440 -17.86 0.30 -10.96
C GLY A 440 -19.15 1.08 -11.14
N ASP A 441 -20.19 0.73 -10.39
CA ASP A 441 -21.48 1.43 -10.41
C ASP A 441 -21.34 2.90 -9.98
N PHE A 442 -20.46 3.21 -9.03
CA PHE A 442 -20.17 4.59 -8.63
C PHE A 442 -19.50 5.41 -9.75
N LEU A 443 -18.60 4.80 -10.54
CA LEU A 443 -17.99 5.47 -11.68
C LEU A 443 -19.02 5.73 -12.80
N ASP A 444 -19.93 4.77 -13.06
CA ASP A 444 -21.05 4.95 -13.99
C ASP A 444 -21.97 6.11 -13.55
N ASP A 445 -22.19 6.27 -12.24
CA ASP A 445 -22.96 7.37 -11.66
C ASP A 445 -22.32 8.75 -11.93
N LEU A 446 -20.99 8.83 -11.92
CA LEU A 446 -20.27 10.07 -12.22
C LEU A 446 -20.35 10.45 -13.70
N GLU A 447 -20.32 9.47 -14.61
CA GLU A 447 -20.47 9.69 -16.06
C GLU A 447 -21.89 10.16 -16.41
N SER A 448 -22.91 9.56 -15.78
CA SER A 448 -24.32 9.86 -16.08
C SER A 448 -24.85 11.14 -15.42
N ASP A 449 -24.31 11.58 -14.28
CA ASP A 449 -24.83 12.75 -13.55
C ASP A 449 -23.81 13.87 -13.32
N PRO A 450 -23.85 14.95 -14.13
CA PRO A 450 -22.98 16.11 -13.96
C PRO A 450 -23.08 16.81 -12.60
N GLN A 451 -24.27 16.82 -11.97
CA GLN A 451 -24.44 17.46 -10.66
C GLN A 451 -23.77 16.66 -9.55
N TYR A 452 -23.76 15.34 -9.68
CA TYR A 452 -23.07 14.46 -8.73
C TYR A 452 -21.54 14.58 -8.87
N ARG A 453 -21.08 14.74 -10.12
CA ARG A 453 -19.67 14.89 -10.50
C ARG A 453 -19.02 16.20 -10.06
N GLN A 454 -19.75 17.31 -9.98
CA GLN A 454 -19.22 18.64 -9.64
C GLN A 454 -18.35 18.67 -8.36
N ASN A 455 -18.64 17.78 -7.42
CA ASN A 455 -17.94 17.71 -6.14
C ASN A 455 -16.78 16.70 -6.10
N VAL A 456 -16.40 16.11 -7.23
CA VAL A 456 -15.34 15.10 -7.33
C VAL A 456 -14.23 15.63 -8.24
N ASN A 457 -12.98 15.47 -7.83
CA ASN A 457 -11.83 15.81 -8.66
C ASN A 457 -11.51 14.62 -9.57
N ILE A 458 -11.56 14.84 -10.88
CA ILE A 458 -11.31 13.81 -11.89
C ILE A 458 -9.92 14.05 -12.48
N TYR A 459 -9.10 13.01 -12.54
CA TYR A 459 -7.73 13.10 -13.03
C TYR A 459 -7.60 12.36 -14.36
N ARG A 460 -6.86 12.95 -15.28
CA ARG A 460 -6.56 12.32 -16.57
C ARG A 460 -5.65 11.11 -16.38
N ARG A 461 -5.94 10.01 -17.06
CA ARG A 461 -4.99 8.88 -17.17
C ARG A 461 -3.91 9.25 -18.19
N LYS A 462 -2.64 9.12 -17.80
CA LYS A 462 -1.49 9.37 -18.69
C LYS A 462 -1.30 8.23 -19.71
N ASP A 463 -1.85 7.06 -19.40
CA ASP A 463 -1.69 5.81 -20.14
C ASP A 463 -2.72 5.66 -21.28
N VAL A 464 -3.69 6.58 -21.37
CA VAL A 464 -4.74 6.60 -22.40
C VAL A 464 -4.57 7.87 -23.22
N LEU A 465 -4.32 7.73 -24.53
CA LEU A 465 -4.32 8.88 -25.45
C LEU A 465 -5.68 9.60 -25.34
N PRO A 466 -5.70 10.94 -25.31
CA PRO A 466 -6.97 11.66 -25.30
C PRO A 466 -7.74 11.25 -26.56
N PRO A 467 -9.08 11.12 -26.49
CA PRO A 467 -9.87 10.95 -27.70
C PRO A 467 -9.48 12.08 -28.66
N VAL A 468 -8.98 11.71 -29.84
CA VAL A 468 -8.83 12.67 -30.92
C VAL A 468 -10.24 13.14 -31.24
N GLU A 469 -10.50 14.45 -31.20
CA GLU A 469 -11.72 15.04 -31.78
C GLU A 469 -11.69 14.92 -33.32
N GLU A 470 -11.53 13.71 -33.83
CA GLU A 470 -11.64 13.38 -35.25
C GLU A 470 -12.46 12.10 -35.35
N GLY A 471 -13.78 12.27 -35.47
CA GLY A 471 -14.74 11.19 -35.65
C GLY A 471 -16.05 11.50 -34.97
N GLU A 472 -16.88 12.34 -35.61
CA GLU A 472 -18.32 12.34 -35.37
C GLU A 472 -18.89 10.96 -35.76
N ASP A 473 -18.83 9.99 -34.85
CA ASP A 473 -19.84 8.94 -34.82
C ASP A 473 -21.07 9.59 -34.16
N GLU A 474 -21.93 10.22 -34.97
CA GLU A 474 -23.15 10.93 -34.53
C GLU A 474 -24.17 10.04 -33.76
N ASP A 475 -23.89 8.75 -33.57
CA ASP A 475 -24.83 7.74 -33.03
C ASP A 475 -24.52 7.23 -31.60
N ASP A 476 -23.43 7.63 -30.95
CA ASP A 476 -23.14 7.18 -29.58
C ASP A 476 -23.77 8.12 -28.52
N GLU A 477 -25.07 7.95 -28.25
CA GLU A 477 -25.90 8.66 -27.23
C GLU A 477 -25.40 8.51 -25.75
N ARG A 478 -24.15 8.11 -25.54
CA ARG A 478 -23.59 7.73 -24.24
C ARG A 478 -23.05 8.95 -23.47
N PRO A 479 -23.39 9.11 -22.18
CA PRO A 479 -22.79 10.17 -21.35
C PRO A 479 -21.30 9.93 -21.14
N THR A 480 -20.45 10.89 -21.50
CA THR A 480 -18.99 10.88 -21.28
C THR A 480 -18.54 12.12 -20.51
N ILE A 481 -17.33 12.07 -19.93
CA ILE A 481 -16.72 13.19 -19.20
C ILE A 481 -15.82 13.95 -20.16
N SER A 482 -16.03 15.26 -20.28
CA SER A 482 -15.26 16.11 -21.19
C SER A 482 -13.80 16.27 -20.73
N LEU A 483 -12.87 16.48 -21.68
CA LEU A 483 -11.46 16.72 -21.37
C LEU A 483 -11.26 17.99 -20.51
N GLN A 484 -12.13 19.00 -20.65
CA GLN A 484 -12.09 20.24 -19.88
C GLN A 484 -12.36 20.03 -18.38
N GLU A 485 -13.05 18.96 -18.02
CA GLU A 485 -13.35 18.60 -16.63
C GLU A 485 -12.23 17.79 -15.96
N MET A 486 -11.21 17.37 -16.72
CA MET A 486 -10.12 16.53 -16.22
C MET A 486 -8.93 17.39 -15.73
N LEU A 487 -8.41 17.08 -14.55
CA LEU A 487 -7.20 17.68 -14.00
C LEU A 487 -5.95 16.90 -14.44
N GLU A 488 -4.86 17.62 -14.67
CA GLU A 488 -3.53 17.04 -14.86
C GLU A 488 -2.85 16.76 -13.52
N ASP A 489 -2.10 15.65 -13.44
CA ASP A 489 -1.29 15.32 -12.28
C ASP A 489 -0.06 16.25 -12.22
N LEU A 490 -0.21 17.43 -11.61
CA LEU A 490 0.90 18.28 -11.17
C LEU A 490 1.56 17.67 -9.93
N VAL A 491 2.69 16.99 -10.14
CA VAL A 491 3.66 16.68 -9.08
C VAL A 491 4.67 17.82 -9.09
N LEU A 492 4.54 18.74 -8.12
CA LEU A 492 5.60 19.69 -7.81
C LEU A 492 6.46 19.02 -6.75
N ASP A 493 7.48 18.27 -7.18
CA ASP A 493 8.56 17.92 -6.27
C ASP A 493 9.37 19.20 -6.03
N ASP A 494 9.24 19.77 -4.83
CA ASP A 494 10.02 20.93 -4.36
C ASP A 494 11.54 20.63 -4.20
N ALA A 495 12.03 19.52 -4.77
CA ALA A 495 13.42 19.08 -4.75
C ALA A 495 14.19 19.34 -6.07
N GLU A 496 13.53 19.69 -7.18
CA GLU A 496 14.18 19.88 -8.50
C GLU A 496 14.37 21.36 -8.92
N MET A 497 14.42 22.30 -7.96
CA MET A 497 14.66 23.72 -8.24
C MET A 497 16.05 24.22 -7.83
N ALA A 498 17.02 23.32 -7.62
CA ALA A 498 18.39 23.68 -7.24
C ALA A 498 19.46 23.50 -8.35
N ASP A 499 19.22 22.71 -9.41
CA ASP A 499 20.28 22.37 -10.38
C ASP A 499 20.17 23.01 -11.78
N MET A 500 19.23 23.93 -12.00
CA MET A 500 19.09 24.64 -13.28
C MET A 500 19.85 25.98 -13.37
N HIS A 501 20.91 26.19 -12.58
CA HIS A 501 21.72 27.43 -12.63
C HIS A 501 23.23 27.25 -12.68
N VAL A 502 23.75 26.15 -13.25
CA VAL A 502 25.17 26.08 -13.65
C VAL A 502 25.32 25.25 -14.93
N ASN A 503 25.24 25.90 -16.11
CA ASN A 503 26.03 25.63 -17.33
C ASN A 503 25.31 26.14 -18.58
N ASN A 504 25.25 27.47 -18.72
CA ASN A 504 25.10 28.11 -20.02
C ASN A 504 26.35 28.93 -20.29
N LYS A 505 27.31 28.38 -21.03
CA LYS A 505 28.33 29.15 -21.78
C LYS A 505 28.97 28.31 -22.88
N ALA A 506 28.61 28.66 -24.12
CA ALA A 506 29.40 28.61 -25.35
C ALA A 506 29.79 27.20 -25.88
N THR A 507 29.86 26.90 -27.19
CA THR A 507 30.11 27.73 -28.37
C THR A 507 29.77 26.91 -29.63
N TYR A 508 29.19 27.53 -30.65
CA TYR A 508 29.14 27.04 -32.03
C TYR A 508 30.53 27.06 -32.68
N LEU A 509 30.92 26.03 -33.46
CA LEU A 509 31.74 26.23 -34.67
C LEU A 509 31.71 25.05 -35.67
N LYS A 510 31.68 25.44 -36.95
CA LYS A 510 31.45 24.70 -38.20
C LYS A 510 32.52 23.67 -38.61
N ARG A 511 32.09 22.65 -39.39
CA ARG A 511 32.64 22.11 -40.68
C ARG A 511 31.87 20.80 -40.98
N GLY A 512 31.46 20.40 -42.18
CA GLY A 512 31.89 20.65 -43.55
C GLY A 512 31.94 19.29 -44.27
N SER A 513 31.10 19.11 -45.30
CA SER A 513 30.82 17.87 -46.06
C SER A 513 31.99 17.33 -46.91
N LEU A 514 31.96 16.01 -47.21
CA LEU A 514 32.49 15.20 -48.35
C LEU A 514 33.05 13.86 -47.79
N SER A 515 32.80 12.66 -48.32
CA SER A 515 32.40 12.24 -49.67
C SER A 515 31.98 10.76 -49.65
N LEU A 516 30.99 10.42 -50.50
CA LEU A 516 30.54 9.08 -50.85
C LEU A 516 31.61 8.29 -51.64
N ILE A 517 31.50 6.95 -51.58
CA ILE A 517 31.75 5.92 -52.63
C ILE A 517 32.23 4.61 -51.96
N ILE A 518 31.46 4.02 -51.02
CA ILE A 518 31.57 2.59 -50.63
C ILE A 518 30.18 1.96 -50.34
N ILE A 519 29.08 2.72 -50.32
CA ILE A 519 27.77 2.23 -49.82
C ILE A 519 26.86 1.65 -50.93
N SER A 520 27.25 1.69 -52.20
CA SER A 520 26.37 1.28 -53.31
C SER A 520 26.40 -0.22 -53.66
N ILE A 521 27.29 -1.04 -53.09
CA ILE A 521 27.33 -2.49 -53.34
C ILE A 521 26.79 -3.30 -52.15
N TRP A 522 26.76 -2.73 -50.94
CA TRP A 522 26.21 -3.38 -49.75
C TRP A 522 24.66 -3.29 -49.65
N CYS A 523 24.05 -2.38 -50.39
CA CYS A 523 22.60 -2.11 -50.30
C CYS A 523 21.73 -3.05 -51.16
N MET A 524 22.28 -3.76 -52.15
CA MET A 524 21.46 -4.56 -53.08
C MET A 524 21.23 -6.02 -52.64
N MET A 525 22.06 -6.57 -51.73
CA MET A 525 21.90 -7.95 -51.23
C MET A 525 21.08 -8.05 -49.93
N ASN A 526 20.69 -6.92 -49.31
CA ASN A 526 19.87 -6.89 -48.09
C ASN A 526 18.39 -6.60 -48.33
N LEU A 527 17.96 -6.37 -49.58
CA LEU A 527 16.57 -6.02 -49.88
C LEU A 527 15.58 -7.20 -49.89
N ILE A 528 16.05 -8.46 -49.83
CA ILE A 528 15.17 -9.64 -49.75
C ILE A 528 15.09 -10.21 -48.31
N ARG A 529 16.02 -9.84 -47.42
CA ARG A 529 15.95 -10.20 -45.99
C ARG A 529 15.24 -9.16 -45.11
N PHE A 530 15.07 -7.93 -45.58
CA PHE A 530 14.34 -6.88 -44.84
C PHE A 530 12.82 -6.84 -45.08
N ALA A 531 12.30 -7.50 -46.12
CA ALA A 531 10.86 -7.54 -46.38
C ALA A 531 10.09 -8.51 -45.46
N ALA A 532 10.75 -9.52 -44.88
CA ALA A 532 10.15 -10.41 -43.88
C ALA A 532 10.25 -9.86 -42.44
N LEU A 533 11.23 -8.99 -42.17
CA LEU A 533 11.41 -8.39 -40.84
C LEU A 533 10.53 -7.15 -40.60
N PHE A 534 10.08 -6.46 -41.65
CA PHE A 534 9.23 -5.26 -41.49
C PHE A 534 7.76 -5.58 -41.19
N ILE A 535 7.29 -6.80 -41.49
CA ILE A 535 5.95 -7.27 -41.09
C ILE A 535 5.92 -7.69 -39.61
N VAL A 536 7.08 -8.04 -39.02
CA VAL A 536 7.20 -8.41 -37.59
C VAL A 536 7.52 -7.18 -36.71
N LEU A 537 8.19 -6.15 -37.25
CA LEU A 537 8.60 -4.95 -36.49
C LEU A 537 7.56 -3.82 -36.41
N VAL A 538 6.44 -3.88 -37.15
CA VAL A 538 5.30 -2.96 -36.94
C VAL A 538 4.31 -3.51 -35.88
N ALA A 539 4.49 -4.76 -35.44
CA ALA A 539 3.67 -5.37 -34.39
C ALA A 539 4.23 -5.19 -32.96
N SER A 540 5.39 -4.56 -32.79
CA SER A 540 6.11 -4.50 -31.49
C SER A 540 6.54 -3.08 -31.09
N SER A 541 5.66 -2.11 -31.26
CA SER A 541 5.77 -0.81 -30.58
C SER A 541 4.39 -0.22 -30.27
N SER A 542 3.70 -0.80 -29.27
CA SER A 542 2.63 -0.12 -28.55
C SER A 542 2.80 -0.36 -27.06
N GLY A 543 2.72 0.74 -26.30
CA GLY A 543 3.18 0.83 -24.93
C GLY A 543 2.26 0.15 -23.92
N LEU A 544 2.91 -0.51 -22.96
CA LEU A 544 2.58 -0.64 -21.53
C LEU A 544 1.23 -0.04 -21.05
N GLN A 545 0.21 -0.90 -20.91
CA GLN A 545 -0.53 -1.23 -19.66
C GLN A 545 -2.05 -1.50 -19.87
N ASP A 546 -2.41 -2.75 -20.17
CA ASP A 546 -3.58 -3.45 -19.59
C ASP A 546 -3.09 -4.77 -18.98
N GLY A 547 -2.64 -4.68 -17.72
CA GLY A 547 -1.60 -5.56 -17.17
C GLY A 547 -1.97 -7.02 -16.87
N SER A 548 -3.12 -7.55 -17.30
CA SER A 548 -3.40 -8.99 -17.08
C SER A 548 -3.98 -9.75 -18.28
N LYS A 549 -4.68 -9.09 -19.21
CA LYS A 549 -5.19 -9.79 -20.42
C LYS A 549 -4.18 -9.77 -21.57
N ASP A 550 -3.50 -8.64 -21.79
CA ASP A 550 -2.48 -8.54 -22.84
C ASP A 550 -1.21 -9.32 -22.44
N PHE A 551 -0.76 -9.16 -21.18
CA PHE A 551 0.43 -9.86 -20.69
C PHE A 551 0.26 -11.39 -20.61
N CYS A 552 -0.93 -11.88 -20.26
CA CYS A 552 -1.23 -13.32 -20.29
C CYS A 552 -1.27 -13.87 -21.72
N THR A 553 -1.88 -13.14 -22.66
CA THR A 553 -1.90 -13.54 -24.07
C THR A 553 -0.49 -13.59 -24.65
N ASP A 554 0.33 -12.57 -24.37
CA ASP A 554 1.73 -12.53 -24.82
C ASP A 554 2.56 -13.66 -24.21
N CYS A 555 2.37 -13.96 -22.93
CA CYS A 555 2.99 -15.13 -22.30
C CYS A 555 2.60 -16.42 -23.01
N GLN A 556 1.31 -16.62 -23.29
CA GLN A 556 0.83 -17.82 -23.97
C GLN A 556 1.47 -17.96 -25.36
N VAL A 557 1.63 -16.86 -26.10
CA VAL A 557 2.33 -16.87 -27.40
C VAL A 557 3.79 -17.30 -27.24
N GLN A 558 4.50 -16.74 -26.24
CA GLN A 558 5.90 -17.10 -26.00
C GLN A 558 6.06 -18.56 -25.55
N MET A 559 5.22 -19.01 -24.62
CA MET A 559 5.24 -20.40 -24.11
C MET A 559 4.80 -21.39 -25.19
N GLN A 560 3.84 -21.04 -26.05
CA GLN A 560 3.46 -21.88 -27.18
C GLN A 560 4.64 -22.06 -28.13
N GLY A 561 5.39 -21.00 -28.43
CA GLY A 561 6.60 -21.11 -29.25
C GLY A 561 7.68 -22.01 -28.63
N LEU A 562 7.83 -22.01 -27.30
CA LEU A 562 8.73 -22.91 -26.59
C LEU A 562 8.24 -24.38 -26.67
N LEU A 563 6.94 -24.61 -26.47
CA LEU A 563 6.31 -25.93 -26.60
C LEU A 563 6.45 -26.48 -28.02
N ASP A 564 6.19 -25.67 -29.04
CA ASP A 564 6.29 -26.08 -30.45
C ASP A 564 7.70 -26.55 -30.81
N LEU A 565 8.74 -25.90 -30.27
CA LEU A 565 10.14 -26.34 -30.44
C LEU A 565 10.38 -27.72 -29.82
N ILE A 566 9.92 -27.93 -28.58
CA ILE A 566 10.09 -29.20 -27.89
C ILE A 566 9.34 -30.31 -28.63
N VAL A 567 8.09 -30.06 -29.05
CA VAL A 567 7.26 -31.00 -29.81
C VAL A 567 7.85 -31.32 -31.18
N ALA A 568 8.50 -30.36 -31.82
CA ALA A 568 9.21 -30.56 -33.09
C ALA A 568 10.53 -31.36 -32.94
N GLY A 569 10.96 -31.67 -31.72
CA GLY A 569 12.20 -32.39 -31.44
C GLY A 569 13.45 -31.52 -31.61
N ALA A 570 13.34 -30.22 -31.30
CA ALA A 570 14.47 -29.29 -31.27
C ALA A 570 15.57 -29.75 -30.29
N THR A 571 16.82 -29.35 -30.53
CA THR A 571 17.93 -29.71 -29.64
C THR A 571 17.86 -28.93 -28.32
N ARG A 572 18.52 -29.44 -27.28
CA ARG A 572 18.58 -28.77 -25.96
C ARG A 572 19.05 -27.32 -26.09
N GLU A 573 20.05 -27.08 -26.94
CA GLU A 573 20.63 -25.76 -27.17
C GLU A 573 19.62 -24.78 -27.80
N GLU A 574 18.76 -25.26 -28.69
CA GLU A 574 17.69 -24.47 -29.29
C GLU A 574 16.62 -24.09 -28.26
N VAL A 575 16.26 -25.02 -27.37
CA VAL A 575 15.32 -24.79 -26.27
C VAL A 575 15.91 -23.83 -25.24
N VAL A 576 17.20 -23.96 -24.89
CA VAL A 576 17.93 -23.00 -24.03
C VAL A 576 17.93 -21.61 -24.65
N ALA A 577 18.27 -21.49 -25.94
CA ALA A 577 18.26 -20.20 -26.62
C ALA A 577 16.88 -19.55 -26.60
N LYS A 578 15.80 -20.32 -26.81
CA LYS A 578 14.43 -19.80 -26.73
C LYS A 578 14.06 -19.41 -25.30
N TYR A 579 14.45 -20.19 -24.29
CA TYR A 579 14.23 -19.82 -22.89
C TYR A 579 14.92 -18.50 -22.53
N VAL A 580 16.19 -18.34 -22.92
CA VAL A 580 16.96 -17.12 -22.68
C VAL A 580 16.33 -15.92 -23.39
N ASP A 581 15.88 -16.09 -24.64
CA ASP A 581 15.13 -15.06 -25.39
C ASP A 581 13.88 -14.61 -24.63
N ILE A 582 13.06 -15.56 -24.15
CA ILE A 582 11.87 -15.24 -23.35
C ILE A 582 12.27 -14.52 -22.05
N SER A 583 13.25 -15.04 -21.32
CA SER A 583 13.72 -14.47 -20.05
C SER A 583 14.23 -13.03 -20.20
N VAL A 584 15.02 -12.75 -21.24
CA VAL A 584 15.59 -11.42 -21.49
C VAL A 584 14.54 -10.46 -22.06
N ASN A 585 13.81 -10.86 -23.09
CA ASN A 585 12.96 -9.94 -23.84
C ASN A 585 11.56 -9.79 -23.25
N PHE A 586 11.00 -10.86 -22.68
CA PHE A 586 9.66 -10.83 -22.06
C PHE A 586 9.73 -10.52 -20.57
N PHE A 587 10.56 -11.22 -19.80
CA PHE A 587 10.68 -11.02 -18.35
C PHE A 587 11.70 -9.94 -17.94
N GLN A 588 12.38 -9.31 -18.92
CA GLN A 588 13.36 -8.23 -18.70
C GLN A 588 14.50 -8.61 -17.74
N GLN A 589 14.87 -9.89 -17.71
CA GLN A 589 15.96 -10.39 -16.86
C GLN A 589 17.33 -10.11 -17.50
N PRO A 590 18.37 -9.84 -16.71
CA PRO A 590 19.73 -9.73 -17.22
C PRO A 590 20.16 -11.00 -17.96
N LEU A 591 20.95 -10.86 -19.03
CA LEU A 591 21.38 -11.98 -19.88
C LEU A 591 22.10 -13.07 -19.08
N SER A 592 23.07 -12.70 -18.24
CA SER A 592 23.84 -13.65 -17.43
C SER A 592 22.98 -14.44 -16.44
N ALA A 593 21.96 -13.81 -15.86
CA ALA A 593 21.00 -14.49 -15.00
C ALA A 593 20.10 -15.43 -15.81
N SER A 594 19.64 -14.98 -16.98
CA SER A 594 18.80 -15.75 -17.89
C SER A 594 19.49 -17.02 -18.39
N GLU A 595 20.77 -16.95 -18.74
CA GLU A 595 21.60 -18.10 -19.11
C GLU A 595 21.68 -19.12 -17.95
N GLY A 596 22.00 -18.66 -16.74
CA GLY A 596 22.08 -19.53 -15.58
C GLY A 596 20.73 -20.16 -15.17
N LEU A 597 19.62 -19.44 -15.35
CA LEU A 597 18.26 -19.97 -15.14
C LEU A 597 17.89 -21.01 -16.19
N ALA A 598 18.23 -20.77 -17.46
CA ALA A 598 17.95 -21.69 -18.56
C ALA A 598 18.66 -23.03 -18.36
N GLU A 599 19.97 -22.99 -18.04
CA GLU A 599 20.77 -24.21 -17.83
C GLU A 599 20.22 -25.11 -16.71
N ARG A 600 19.54 -24.53 -15.72
CA ARG A 600 18.97 -25.26 -14.58
C ARG A 600 17.55 -25.78 -14.84
N ASN A 601 16.73 -25.01 -15.56
CA ASN A 601 15.31 -25.33 -15.69
C ASN A 601 14.97 -26.11 -16.97
N VAL A 602 15.73 -25.94 -18.06
CA VAL A 602 15.33 -26.48 -19.38
C VAL A 602 15.17 -28.00 -19.40
N ASP A 603 16.04 -28.74 -18.71
CA ASP A 603 15.95 -30.20 -18.68
C ASP A 603 14.66 -30.69 -18.00
N ILE A 604 14.17 -29.95 -17.00
CA ILE A 604 12.87 -30.23 -16.36
C ILE A 604 11.74 -29.96 -17.35
N ILE A 605 11.76 -28.82 -18.06
CA ILE A 605 10.71 -28.48 -19.04
C ILE A 605 10.64 -29.55 -20.14
N ILE A 606 11.78 -29.91 -20.73
CA ILE A 606 11.86 -30.92 -21.80
C ILE A 606 11.31 -32.26 -21.29
N TYR A 607 11.68 -32.67 -20.08
CA TYR A 607 11.20 -33.91 -19.49
C TYR A 607 9.69 -33.90 -19.25
N VAL A 608 9.17 -32.87 -18.58
CA VAL A 608 7.74 -32.76 -18.23
C VAL A 608 6.86 -32.69 -19.49
N VAL A 609 7.24 -31.87 -20.47
CA VAL A 609 6.53 -31.75 -21.75
C VAL A 609 6.61 -33.05 -22.54
N GLY A 610 7.78 -33.68 -22.58
CA GLY A 610 8.00 -34.95 -23.28
C GLY A 610 7.15 -36.10 -22.75
N GLU A 611 7.09 -36.28 -21.42
CA GLU A 611 6.28 -37.33 -20.77
C GLU A 611 4.78 -37.11 -20.93
N LYS A 612 4.32 -35.85 -21.02
CA LYS A 612 2.91 -35.51 -21.23
C LYS A 612 2.50 -35.49 -22.69
N LEU A 613 3.44 -35.54 -23.62
CA LEU A 613 3.15 -35.51 -25.05
C LEU A 613 2.32 -36.72 -25.48
N GLY A 614 1.17 -36.48 -26.12
CA GLY A 614 0.27 -37.54 -26.59
C GLY A 614 -0.58 -38.21 -25.50
N THR A 615 -0.50 -37.73 -24.25
CA THR A 615 -1.44 -38.14 -23.18
C THR A 615 -2.79 -37.40 -23.33
N ALA A 616 -3.78 -37.78 -22.52
CA ALA A 616 -5.09 -37.10 -22.52
C ALA A 616 -5.05 -35.66 -21.96
N ALA A 617 -3.94 -35.25 -21.33
CA ALA A 617 -3.73 -33.93 -20.74
C ALA A 617 -2.28 -33.44 -21.02
N PRO A 618 -1.97 -33.01 -22.27
CA PRO A 618 -0.67 -32.45 -22.59
C PRO A 618 -0.43 -31.10 -21.89
N VAL A 619 0.83 -30.73 -21.68
CA VAL A 619 1.18 -29.42 -21.12
C VAL A 619 0.81 -28.32 -22.13
N THR A 620 0.00 -27.35 -21.70
CA THR A 620 -0.44 -26.22 -22.52
C THR A 620 0.38 -24.96 -22.22
N ALA A 621 0.41 -24.02 -23.18
CA ALA A 621 1.05 -22.72 -22.96
C ALA A 621 0.41 -21.94 -21.81
N GLU A 622 -0.91 -22.07 -21.66
CA GLU A 622 -1.67 -21.49 -20.55
C GLU A 622 -1.23 -22.08 -19.21
N ALA A 623 -1.09 -23.41 -19.11
CA ALA A 623 -0.56 -24.05 -17.91
C ALA A 623 0.84 -23.51 -17.57
N MET A 624 1.75 -23.44 -18.55
CA MET A 624 3.09 -22.87 -18.33
C MET A 624 3.04 -21.42 -17.83
N CYS A 625 2.14 -20.58 -18.37
CA CYS A 625 1.97 -19.21 -17.90
C CYS A 625 1.32 -19.10 -16.52
N PHE A 626 0.39 -20.00 -16.19
CA PHE A 626 -0.16 -20.12 -14.85
C PHE A 626 0.94 -20.48 -13.85
N PHE A 627 1.84 -21.40 -14.21
CA PHE A 627 2.98 -21.76 -13.40
C PHE A 627 4.13 -20.72 -13.35
N ASN A 628 3.89 -19.51 -13.85
CA ASN A 628 4.78 -18.35 -13.72
C ASN A 628 4.04 -17.15 -13.09
N ASP A 629 2.88 -17.37 -12.47
CA ASP A 629 1.99 -16.32 -11.93
C ASP A 629 1.56 -15.26 -12.97
N VAL A 630 1.53 -15.64 -14.25
CA VAL A 630 1.17 -14.71 -15.35
C VAL A 630 -0.30 -14.82 -15.73
N CYS A 631 -0.83 -16.04 -15.78
CA CYS A 631 -2.21 -16.32 -16.19
C CYS A 631 -3.00 -16.98 -15.05
N PRO A 632 -4.33 -16.75 -14.95
CA PRO A 632 -5.16 -17.54 -14.04
C PRO A 632 -5.25 -19.00 -14.52
N ASN A 633 -5.51 -19.92 -13.60
CA ASN A 633 -5.82 -21.30 -13.97
C ASN A 633 -7.23 -21.39 -14.58
N THR A 634 -7.35 -21.79 -15.85
CA THR A 634 -8.65 -22.08 -16.47
C THR A 634 -8.80 -23.55 -16.90
N ASP A 635 -7.75 -24.36 -16.75
CA ASP A 635 -7.72 -25.74 -17.21
C ASP A 635 -8.30 -26.68 -16.13
N PRO A 636 -9.43 -27.36 -16.40
CA PRO A 636 -10.08 -28.24 -15.44
C PRO A 636 -9.23 -29.43 -15.00
N SER A 637 -8.20 -29.83 -15.76
CA SER A 637 -7.30 -30.93 -15.40
C SER A 637 -6.44 -30.62 -14.17
N TYR A 638 -6.33 -29.34 -13.81
CA TYR A 638 -5.69 -28.88 -12.59
C TYR A 638 -6.64 -28.72 -11.42
N ASP A 639 -7.95 -28.91 -11.62
CA ASP A 639 -8.99 -28.81 -10.60
C ASP A 639 -9.36 -30.18 -9.98
N TRP A 640 -8.47 -30.72 -9.14
CA TRP A 640 -8.62 -32.03 -8.51
C TRP A 640 -9.22 -31.95 -7.10
N SER A 641 -9.93 -33.00 -6.68
CA SER A 641 -10.58 -33.08 -5.36
C SER A 641 -10.20 -34.38 -4.67
N LEU A 642 -9.76 -34.30 -3.41
CA LEU A 642 -9.43 -35.47 -2.62
C LEU A 642 -10.69 -36.19 -2.10
N ASN A 643 -10.66 -37.53 -2.10
CA ASN A 643 -11.69 -38.34 -1.43
C ASN A 643 -11.35 -38.42 0.08
N LEU A 644 -12.23 -37.87 0.93
CA LEU A 644 -12.08 -37.82 2.39
C LEU A 644 -13.00 -38.82 3.13
N ASP A 645 -13.63 -39.76 2.43
CA ASP A 645 -14.57 -40.72 3.03
C ASP A 645 -13.92 -41.57 4.13
N PHE A 646 -12.61 -41.84 4.02
CA PHE A 646 -11.85 -42.66 4.95
C PHE A 646 -11.67 -42.03 6.34
N VAL A 647 -11.77 -40.70 6.45
CA VAL A 647 -11.73 -40.01 7.74
C VAL A 647 -13.14 -39.78 8.31
N GLY A 648 -14.20 -39.80 7.50
CA GLY A 648 -15.58 -39.61 7.97
C GLY A 648 -15.89 -38.14 8.36
N PRO A 649 -17.05 -37.84 8.94
CA PRO A 649 -17.48 -36.46 9.22
C PRO A 649 -16.88 -35.87 10.50
N LYS A 650 -16.83 -34.52 10.57
CA LYS A 650 -16.35 -33.79 11.76
C LYS A 650 -17.20 -34.05 13.00
N PRO A 651 -16.58 -34.27 14.16
CA PRO A 651 -17.26 -34.06 15.44
C PRO A 651 -17.79 -32.61 15.53
N THR A 652 -18.90 -32.40 16.22
CA THR A 652 -19.45 -31.04 16.42
C THR A 652 -18.40 -30.18 17.15
N PRO A 653 -17.94 -29.05 16.56
CA PRO A 653 -16.89 -28.25 17.17
C PRO A 653 -17.41 -27.59 18.45
N GLU A 654 -16.69 -27.81 19.55
CA GLU A 654 -16.90 -27.04 20.78
C GLU A 654 -16.35 -25.63 20.58
N ILE A 655 -17.15 -24.61 20.92
CA ILE A 655 -16.70 -23.21 20.83
C ILE A 655 -15.57 -23.01 21.84
N PRO A 656 -14.32 -22.74 21.40
CA PRO A 656 -13.21 -22.58 22.31
C PRO A 656 -13.47 -21.38 23.21
N GLN A 657 -13.48 -21.62 24.51
CA GLN A 657 -13.54 -20.53 25.49
C GLN A 657 -12.17 -19.85 25.55
N PRO A 658 -12.11 -18.51 25.60
CA PRO A 658 -10.84 -17.83 25.80
C PRO A 658 -10.19 -18.31 27.10
N PRO A 659 -8.86 -18.48 27.13
CA PRO A 659 -8.16 -18.86 28.35
C PRO A 659 -8.43 -17.81 29.44
N ILE A 660 -8.62 -18.27 30.67
CA ILE A 660 -8.82 -17.40 31.84
C ILE A 660 -7.56 -16.56 32.06
N ASP A 661 -7.71 -15.29 32.45
CA ASP A 661 -6.58 -14.42 32.78
C ASP A 661 -5.70 -15.05 33.87
N GLY A 662 -4.38 -15.06 33.65
CA GLY A 662 -3.40 -15.61 34.58
C GLY A 662 -3.06 -17.09 34.38
N GLN A 663 -3.56 -17.74 33.32
CA GLN A 663 -3.09 -19.07 32.93
C GLN A 663 -1.60 -19.05 32.51
N PRO A 664 -0.85 -20.15 32.71
CA PRO A 664 0.53 -20.26 32.25
C PRO A 664 0.64 -20.01 30.75
N THR A 665 1.61 -19.20 30.35
CA THR A 665 1.91 -18.90 28.94
C THR A 665 3.18 -19.61 28.49
N MET A 666 3.23 -19.98 27.21
CA MET A 666 4.40 -20.55 26.56
C MET A 666 4.94 -19.56 25.53
N GLU A 667 6.24 -19.30 25.56
CA GLU A 667 6.92 -18.44 24.59
C GLU A 667 7.42 -19.28 23.41
N VAL A 668 7.11 -18.83 22.19
CA VAL A 668 7.48 -19.48 20.93
C VAL A 668 8.17 -18.45 20.07
N LEU A 669 9.35 -18.78 19.55
CA LEU A 669 10.08 -17.93 18.63
C LEU A 669 9.83 -18.38 17.19
N GLN A 670 9.52 -17.47 16.28
CA GLN A 670 9.39 -17.76 14.85
C GLN A 670 10.47 -17.00 14.07
N ILE A 671 11.21 -17.73 13.23
CA ILE A 671 12.24 -17.21 12.33
C ILE A 671 11.85 -17.64 10.91
N THR A 672 11.79 -16.69 9.97
CA THR A 672 11.24 -16.89 8.62
C THR A 672 12.06 -16.10 7.60
N ASP A 673 12.08 -16.59 6.35
CA ASP A 673 12.51 -15.88 5.13
C ASP A 673 13.85 -15.15 5.29
N ILE A 674 14.86 -15.88 5.77
CA ILE A 674 16.13 -15.27 6.15
C ILE A 674 16.97 -14.83 4.95
N HIS A 675 16.91 -15.55 3.82
CA HIS A 675 17.69 -15.35 2.60
C HIS A 675 19.13 -14.89 2.89
N ILE A 676 19.98 -15.80 3.35
CA ILE A 676 21.36 -15.44 3.64
C ILE A 676 22.20 -15.36 2.37
N ASP A 677 23.01 -14.31 2.27
CA ASP A 677 24.03 -14.15 1.25
C ASP A 677 25.43 -14.16 1.89
N PRO A 678 26.13 -15.30 1.87
CA PRO A 678 27.51 -15.42 2.34
C PRO A 678 28.52 -14.56 1.57
N THR A 679 28.14 -14.04 0.40
CA THR A 679 28.99 -13.21 -0.46
C THR A 679 28.68 -11.71 -0.34
N TYR A 680 27.69 -11.34 0.49
CA TYR A 680 27.38 -9.95 0.79
C TYR A 680 28.62 -9.21 1.32
N THR A 681 28.92 -8.05 0.73
CA THR A 681 30.10 -7.25 1.06
C THR A 681 29.67 -5.79 1.34
N PRO A 682 29.76 -5.32 2.60
CA PRO A 682 29.46 -3.93 2.96
C PRO A 682 30.25 -2.93 2.11
N GLY A 683 29.60 -1.87 1.65
CA GLY A 683 30.20 -0.83 0.81
C GLY A 683 30.15 -1.10 -0.71
N ASN A 684 29.77 -2.31 -1.14
CA ASN A 684 29.65 -2.62 -2.56
C ASN A 684 28.35 -2.10 -3.19
N ASN A 685 28.23 -2.27 -4.50
CA ASN A 685 27.12 -1.72 -5.27
C ASN A 685 25.76 -2.37 -4.87
N ALA A 686 24.92 -1.60 -4.21
CA ALA A 686 23.54 -1.97 -3.88
C ALA A 686 22.55 -1.65 -5.02
N LEU A 687 22.97 -0.98 -6.09
CA LEU A 687 22.14 -0.61 -7.25
C LEU A 687 22.66 -1.31 -8.51
N CYS A 688 22.77 -2.63 -8.45
CA CYS A 688 23.34 -3.44 -9.54
C CYS A 688 22.31 -3.95 -10.55
N GLY A 689 21.01 -3.80 -10.27
CA GLY A 689 19.91 -4.23 -11.16
C GLY A 689 19.55 -5.72 -11.08
N PHE A 690 20.14 -6.47 -10.15
CA PHE A 690 19.80 -7.87 -9.85
C PHE A 690 19.03 -7.98 -8.52
N TYR A 691 18.36 -9.11 -8.30
CA TYR A 691 17.66 -9.40 -7.03
C TYR A 691 18.60 -9.79 -5.86
N SER A 692 19.90 -9.99 -6.12
CA SER A 692 20.94 -10.22 -5.11
C SER A 692 22.20 -9.38 -5.40
N CYS A 693 22.06 -8.06 -5.21
CA CYS A 693 23.15 -7.08 -5.25
C CYS A 693 24.04 -7.14 -3.99
N CYS A 694 24.93 -6.15 -3.82
CA CYS A 694 25.83 -6.01 -2.68
C CYS A 694 27.00 -7.01 -2.60
N ARG A 695 27.30 -7.78 -3.65
CA ARG A 695 28.44 -8.73 -3.68
C ARG A 695 29.69 -8.12 -4.28
N ALA A 696 30.83 -8.78 -4.05
CA ALA A 696 32.10 -8.47 -4.72
C ALA A 696 32.03 -8.52 -6.25
N SER A 697 31.27 -9.48 -6.80
CA SER A 697 31.14 -9.67 -8.25
C SER A 697 30.50 -8.50 -8.99
N GLN A 698 29.69 -7.67 -8.32
CA GLN A 698 29.04 -6.50 -8.93
C GLN A 698 29.82 -5.19 -8.76
N GLY A 699 31.03 -5.26 -8.18
CA GLY A 699 31.94 -4.13 -8.05
C GLY A 699 31.65 -3.16 -6.91
N ALA A 700 32.55 -2.20 -6.75
CA ALA A 700 32.43 -1.14 -5.75
C ALA A 700 31.26 -0.19 -6.06
N ALA A 701 30.66 0.37 -5.02
CA ALA A 701 29.57 1.33 -5.20
C ALA A 701 30.04 2.59 -5.96
N PRO A 702 29.26 3.08 -6.94
CA PRO A 702 29.63 4.26 -7.72
C PRO A 702 29.70 5.55 -6.87
N ASN A 703 28.98 5.59 -5.74
CA ASN A 703 28.98 6.69 -4.78
C ASN A 703 28.52 6.19 -3.40
N SER A 704 28.64 7.03 -2.37
CA SER A 704 28.25 6.69 -1.00
C SER A 704 26.76 6.37 -0.86
N SER A 705 25.90 7.00 -1.65
CA SER A 705 24.47 6.71 -1.64
C SER A 705 24.16 5.32 -2.19
N ALA A 706 24.96 4.77 -3.10
CA ALA A 706 24.76 3.43 -3.70
C ALA A 706 25.49 2.30 -2.95
N ALA A 707 26.17 2.64 -1.85
CA ALA A 707 26.94 1.69 -1.06
C ALA A 707 26.04 0.83 -0.16
N ALA A 708 26.29 -0.48 -0.17
CA ALA A 708 25.64 -1.46 0.68
C ALA A 708 25.90 -1.17 2.17
N GLY A 709 24.86 -1.23 2.99
CA GLY A 709 24.95 -1.09 4.44
C GLY A 709 25.80 -2.16 5.11
N TYR A 710 26.17 -1.95 6.39
CA TYR A 710 26.86 -2.99 7.15
C TYR A 710 25.90 -4.12 7.52
N TRP A 711 24.71 -3.81 8.04
CA TRP A 711 23.75 -4.81 8.54
C TRP A 711 22.83 -5.41 7.48
N GLY A 712 22.92 -4.96 6.22
CA GLY A 712 22.00 -5.29 5.15
C GLY A 712 21.61 -4.04 4.34
N ASP A 713 20.89 -4.25 3.24
CA ASP A 713 20.42 -3.17 2.36
C ASP A 713 19.09 -3.56 1.68
N TYR A 714 18.13 -2.64 1.60
CA TYR A 714 16.78 -2.92 1.08
C TYR A 714 16.68 -2.89 -0.46
N ARG A 715 17.76 -2.58 -1.18
CA ARG A 715 17.73 -2.33 -2.63
C ARG A 715 18.05 -3.57 -3.47
N GLY A 716 17.42 -4.69 -3.13
CA GLY A 716 17.64 -5.97 -3.81
C GLY A 716 18.92 -6.67 -3.35
N CYS A 717 19.24 -6.58 -2.06
CA CYS A 717 20.32 -7.36 -1.45
C CYS A 717 19.73 -8.30 -0.39
N ASP A 718 20.31 -9.49 -0.31
CA ASP A 718 19.96 -10.50 0.68
C ASP A 718 20.77 -10.32 1.98
N MET A 719 20.39 -11.02 3.05
CA MET A 719 20.90 -10.76 4.39
C MET A 719 22.36 -11.23 4.56
N PRO A 720 23.28 -10.38 5.06
CA PRO A 720 24.63 -10.85 5.37
C PRO A 720 24.66 -11.78 6.58
N VAL A 721 25.59 -12.74 6.56
CA VAL A 721 25.75 -13.76 7.62
C VAL A 721 25.91 -13.17 9.02
N HIS A 722 26.65 -12.07 9.16
CA HIS A 722 26.84 -11.43 10.48
C HIS A 722 25.57 -10.75 11.02
N ALA A 723 24.64 -10.35 10.15
CA ALA A 723 23.34 -9.86 10.59
C ALA A 723 22.48 -11.00 11.13
N LEU A 724 22.47 -12.17 10.47
CA LEU A 724 21.80 -13.36 11.02
C LEU A 724 22.43 -13.79 12.35
N GLN A 725 23.76 -13.80 12.47
CA GLN A 725 24.42 -14.14 13.72
C GLN A 725 23.98 -13.19 14.85
N ASN A 726 23.96 -11.89 14.58
CA ASN A 726 23.53 -10.90 15.58
C ASN A 726 22.06 -11.10 15.96
N LEU A 727 21.17 -11.37 15.00
CA LEU A 727 19.76 -11.67 15.25
C LEU A 727 19.63 -12.87 16.18
N LEU A 728 20.32 -13.97 15.89
CA LEU A 728 20.27 -15.19 16.69
C LEU A 728 20.84 -14.98 18.10
N ASP A 729 21.95 -14.25 18.22
CA ASP A 729 22.55 -13.91 19.52
C ASP A 729 21.58 -13.08 20.37
N GLN A 730 20.94 -12.06 19.77
CA GLN A 730 19.96 -11.22 20.44
C GLN A 730 18.70 -12.01 20.82
N ALA A 731 18.22 -12.89 19.94
CA ALA A 731 17.06 -13.73 20.23
C ALA A 731 17.32 -14.67 21.41
N ALA A 732 18.47 -15.36 21.40
CA ALA A 732 18.87 -16.24 22.49
C ALA A 732 19.09 -15.49 23.82
N GLN A 733 19.64 -14.27 23.78
CA GLN A 733 19.87 -13.44 24.97
C GLN A 733 18.57 -12.89 25.57
N ASN A 734 17.65 -12.39 24.73
CA ASN A 734 16.44 -11.71 25.19
C ASN A 734 15.29 -12.68 25.51
N HIS A 735 15.32 -13.88 24.91
CA HIS A 735 14.28 -14.91 25.08
C HIS A 735 14.88 -16.23 25.59
N PRO A 736 15.46 -16.26 26.80
CA PRO A 736 16.13 -17.46 27.33
C PRO A 736 15.18 -18.61 27.67
N ASN A 737 13.87 -18.36 27.71
CA ASN A 737 12.83 -19.33 28.10
C ASN A 737 11.93 -19.76 26.93
N VAL A 738 12.39 -19.59 25.68
CA VAL A 738 11.67 -20.08 24.50
C VAL A 738 11.47 -21.58 24.59
N ALA A 739 10.23 -22.02 24.43
CA ALA A 739 9.89 -23.44 24.51
C ALA A 739 10.30 -24.22 23.26
N TYR A 740 10.12 -23.61 22.08
CA TYR A 740 10.56 -24.15 20.80
C TYR A 740 10.68 -23.02 19.77
N VAL A 741 11.46 -23.26 18.72
CA VAL A 741 11.65 -22.34 17.59
C VAL A 741 10.93 -22.89 16.36
N ILE A 742 10.08 -22.09 15.74
CA ILE A 742 9.53 -22.35 14.41
C ILE A 742 10.49 -21.75 13.40
N PHE A 743 10.99 -22.55 12.45
CA PHE A 743 11.85 -22.08 11.38
C PHE A 743 11.20 -22.39 10.02
N THR A 744 10.77 -21.36 9.29
CA THR A 744 9.96 -21.55 8.09
C THR A 744 10.74 -21.67 6.78
N GLY A 745 12.07 -21.67 6.83
CA GLY A 745 12.92 -21.90 5.65
C GLY A 745 13.30 -20.62 4.92
N ASP A 746 13.47 -20.73 3.61
CA ASP A 746 14.02 -19.71 2.72
C ASP A 746 15.41 -19.23 3.17
N VAL A 747 16.32 -20.21 3.27
CA VAL A 747 17.73 -20.01 3.61
C VAL A 747 18.50 -19.33 2.48
N MET A 748 18.20 -19.68 1.23
CA MET A 748 19.03 -19.30 0.08
C MET A 748 18.72 -17.88 -0.39
N ASP A 749 19.75 -17.10 -0.72
CA ASP A 749 19.58 -15.82 -1.40
C ASP A 749 19.00 -15.96 -2.83
N HIS A 750 18.50 -14.85 -3.37
CA HIS A 750 17.77 -14.76 -4.62
C HIS A 750 18.64 -14.87 -5.90
N ALA A 751 19.93 -15.22 -5.80
CA ALA A 751 20.79 -15.48 -6.94
C ALA A 751 20.56 -16.89 -7.51
N ASN A 752 19.31 -17.16 -7.88
CA ASN A 752 18.82 -18.48 -8.31
C ASN A 752 19.59 -19.04 -9.54
N TRP A 753 20.16 -18.16 -10.35
CA TRP A 753 20.96 -18.50 -11.54
C TRP A 753 22.38 -19.00 -11.22
N GLU A 754 22.85 -18.87 -9.98
CA GLU A 754 24.17 -19.32 -9.54
C GLU A 754 24.10 -20.61 -8.70
N ARG A 755 22.91 -21.00 -8.22
CA ARG A 755 22.70 -22.09 -7.26
C ARG A 755 23.15 -23.46 -7.77
N THR A 756 23.74 -24.29 -6.90
CA THR A 756 23.97 -25.71 -7.13
C THR A 756 23.59 -26.49 -5.87
N ALA A 757 23.41 -27.81 -5.98
CA ALA A 757 23.07 -28.65 -4.83
C ALA A 757 24.15 -28.55 -3.73
N GLU A 758 25.41 -28.43 -4.13
CA GLU A 758 26.55 -28.26 -3.22
C GLU A 758 26.49 -26.90 -2.50
N LEU A 759 26.30 -25.80 -3.22
CA LEU A 759 26.19 -24.46 -2.61
C LEU A 759 24.98 -24.37 -1.66
N ASN A 760 23.83 -24.92 -2.06
CA ASN A 760 22.66 -24.96 -1.20
C ASN A 760 22.91 -25.85 0.04
N THR A 761 23.61 -26.97 -0.11
CA THR A 761 24.02 -27.81 1.02
C THR A 761 24.89 -27.04 2.02
N ASP A 762 25.85 -26.25 1.53
CA ASP A 762 26.74 -25.42 2.36
C ASP A 762 25.96 -24.34 3.12
N HIS A 763 25.07 -23.61 2.43
CA HIS A 763 24.23 -22.56 3.03
C HIS A 763 23.26 -23.14 4.06
N PHE A 764 22.58 -24.24 3.73
CA PHE A 764 21.67 -24.93 4.65
C PHE A 764 22.43 -25.40 5.89
N THR A 765 23.59 -26.03 5.70
CA THR A 765 24.46 -26.48 6.78
C THR A 765 24.92 -25.33 7.67
N LEU A 766 25.29 -24.20 7.09
CA LEU A 766 25.68 -22.99 7.83
C LEU A 766 24.55 -22.53 8.75
N VAL A 767 23.35 -22.31 8.20
CA VAL A 767 22.21 -21.80 8.99
C VAL A 767 21.76 -22.80 10.04
N MET A 768 21.65 -24.09 9.69
CA MET A 768 21.27 -25.13 10.67
C MET A 768 22.25 -25.21 11.83
N ASN A 769 23.55 -25.04 11.57
CA ASN A 769 24.56 -24.97 12.62
C ASN A 769 24.47 -23.69 13.45
N MET A 770 24.23 -22.53 12.84
CA MET A 770 24.04 -21.27 13.57
C MET A 770 22.80 -21.33 14.49
N LEU A 771 21.68 -21.85 13.98
CA LEU A 771 20.47 -22.09 14.77
C LEU A 771 20.73 -23.02 15.95
N ARG A 772 21.41 -24.15 15.70
CA ARG A 772 21.81 -25.10 16.74
C ARG A 772 22.72 -24.47 17.80
N GLN A 773 23.66 -23.61 17.40
CA GLN A 773 24.56 -22.93 18.32
C GLN A 773 23.83 -21.90 19.19
N ALA A 774 22.89 -21.16 18.61
CA ALA A 774 22.08 -20.18 19.33
C ALA A 774 21.10 -20.86 20.31
N PHE A 775 20.57 -22.02 19.95
CA PHE A 775 19.51 -22.73 20.66
C PHE A 775 19.87 -24.20 20.96
N PRO A 776 20.91 -24.49 21.77
CA PRO A 776 21.45 -25.84 21.91
C PRO A 776 20.51 -26.85 22.61
N ASN A 777 19.59 -26.37 23.44
CA ASN A 777 18.66 -27.19 24.23
C ASN A 777 17.18 -26.91 23.90
N VAL A 778 16.90 -26.17 22.83
CA VAL A 778 15.54 -25.81 22.43
C VAL A 778 15.23 -26.54 21.12
N PRO A 779 14.11 -27.27 21.03
CA PRO A 779 13.73 -27.94 19.79
C PRO A 779 13.43 -26.90 18.71
N ILE A 780 13.97 -27.14 17.52
CA ILE A 780 13.73 -26.35 16.32
C ILE A 780 12.83 -27.16 15.40
N LEU A 781 11.74 -26.54 14.95
CA LEU A 781 10.72 -27.13 14.11
C LEU A 781 10.84 -26.47 12.72
N PRO A 782 11.72 -27.00 11.86
CA PRO A 782 11.97 -26.45 10.53
C PRO A 782 10.91 -26.90 9.52
N ILE A 783 10.71 -26.12 8.47
CA ILE A 783 10.11 -26.54 7.19
C ILE A 783 10.93 -25.99 6.04
N PHE A 784 10.70 -26.50 4.84
CA PHE A 784 11.32 -25.95 3.63
C PHE A 784 10.61 -24.67 3.19
N GLY A 785 11.40 -23.69 2.76
CA GLY A 785 10.93 -22.62 1.90
C GLY A 785 10.92 -23.07 0.43
N ASN A 786 10.70 -22.12 -0.48
CA ASN A 786 10.70 -22.40 -1.91
C ASN A 786 12.09 -22.29 -2.56
N HIS A 787 13.07 -21.68 -1.89
CA HIS A 787 14.42 -21.52 -2.44
C HIS A 787 15.43 -22.62 -2.07
N GLU A 788 15.08 -23.60 -1.23
CA GLU A 788 16.01 -24.68 -0.84
C GLU A 788 16.38 -25.63 -1.97
N SER A 789 15.48 -25.87 -2.92
CA SER A 789 15.70 -26.82 -4.01
C SER A 789 16.61 -26.27 -5.10
N VAL A 790 17.16 -27.18 -5.91
CA VAL A 790 17.87 -26.82 -7.14
C VAL A 790 17.25 -27.59 -8.30
N PRO A 791 16.63 -26.91 -9.27
CA PRO A 791 16.43 -25.45 -9.34
C PRO A 791 15.48 -24.92 -8.23
N ALA A 792 15.61 -23.65 -7.88
CA ALA A 792 14.74 -23.00 -6.90
C ALA A 792 13.26 -23.13 -7.35
N ASN A 793 12.35 -23.28 -6.39
CA ASN A 793 10.91 -23.45 -6.59
C ASN A 793 10.48 -24.80 -7.20
N ARG A 794 11.43 -25.64 -7.64
CA ARG A 794 11.15 -26.91 -8.35
C ARG A 794 11.37 -28.10 -7.43
N VAL A 795 10.31 -28.55 -6.76
CA VAL A 795 10.37 -29.69 -5.84
C VAL A 795 9.46 -30.82 -6.34
N PRO A 796 10.01 -31.92 -6.88
CA PRO A 796 9.27 -33.15 -7.09
C PRO A 796 9.26 -34.01 -5.81
N PRO A 797 8.16 -34.70 -5.49
CA PRO A 797 8.15 -35.80 -4.53
C PRO A 797 9.22 -36.87 -4.84
N SER A 798 9.81 -37.47 -3.79
CA SER A 798 10.85 -38.51 -3.93
C SER A 798 10.35 -39.77 -4.65
N GLU A 799 9.08 -40.10 -4.45
CA GLU A 799 8.43 -41.31 -4.98
C GLU A 799 8.14 -41.26 -6.48
N TRP A 800 8.19 -40.08 -7.10
CA TRP A 800 7.98 -39.97 -8.54
C TRP A 800 9.15 -40.59 -9.32
N ASN A 801 8.81 -41.29 -10.40
CA ASN A 801 9.76 -41.97 -11.26
C ASN A 801 10.41 -41.01 -12.27
N VAL A 802 11.14 -40.01 -11.75
CA VAL A 802 11.86 -39.01 -12.55
C VAL A 802 13.36 -39.29 -12.56
N PRO A 803 14.12 -38.88 -13.60
CA PRO A 803 15.56 -39.07 -13.68
C PRO A 803 16.29 -38.55 -12.44
N THR A 804 17.28 -39.30 -11.96
CA THR A 804 18.01 -38.99 -10.71
C THR A 804 18.63 -37.59 -10.71
N ASN A 805 19.10 -37.09 -11.86
CA ASN A 805 19.66 -35.75 -12.00
C ASN A 805 18.62 -34.62 -11.94
N LEU A 806 17.32 -34.94 -11.98
CA LEU A 806 16.21 -33.98 -11.85
C LEU A 806 15.51 -34.07 -10.49
N LYS A 807 15.95 -35.00 -9.61
CA LYS A 807 15.40 -35.18 -8.27
C LYS A 807 16.07 -34.27 -7.24
N ASN A 808 15.33 -33.95 -6.18
CA ASN A 808 15.85 -33.28 -4.98
C ASN A 808 16.02 -34.24 -3.79
N GLU A 809 16.32 -35.53 -4.05
CA GLU A 809 16.54 -36.52 -2.97
C GLU A 809 17.66 -36.09 -2.01
N TRP A 810 18.69 -35.41 -2.52
CA TRP A 810 19.78 -34.84 -1.70
C TRP A 810 19.26 -33.87 -0.63
N LEU A 811 18.23 -33.06 -0.95
CA LEU A 811 17.66 -32.06 -0.05
C LEU A 811 16.85 -32.74 1.07
N PHE A 812 16.04 -33.73 0.72
CA PHE A 812 15.26 -34.49 1.70
C PHE A 812 16.17 -35.31 2.62
N GLN A 813 17.25 -35.88 2.10
CA GLN A 813 18.26 -36.55 2.92
C GLN A 813 18.94 -35.57 3.87
N LEU A 814 19.37 -34.41 3.36
CA LEU A 814 20.01 -33.37 4.17
C LEU A 814 19.09 -32.89 5.31
N ALA A 815 17.81 -32.69 5.01
CA ALA A 815 16.82 -32.34 6.02
C ALA A 815 16.59 -33.47 7.02
N ALA A 816 16.48 -34.73 6.59
CA ALA A 816 16.33 -35.85 7.52
C ALA A 816 17.53 -35.95 8.49
N ASP A 817 18.75 -35.71 7.99
CA ASP A 817 19.98 -35.75 8.79
C ASP A 817 20.04 -34.62 9.82
N PHE A 818 19.71 -33.37 9.42
CA PHE A 818 19.72 -32.22 10.33
C PHE A 818 18.50 -32.16 11.25
N TRP A 819 17.30 -32.40 10.72
CA TRP A 819 16.05 -32.25 11.46
C TRP A 819 15.81 -33.41 12.42
N GLY A 820 16.32 -34.61 12.10
CA GLY A 820 16.16 -35.80 12.93
C GLY A 820 16.66 -35.65 14.37
N GLN A 821 17.59 -34.70 14.63
CA GLN A 821 18.05 -34.39 15.98
C GLN A 821 16.98 -33.71 16.85
N TRP A 822 16.04 -32.97 16.24
CA TRP A 822 14.92 -32.31 16.93
C TRP A 822 13.62 -33.08 16.78
N LEU A 823 13.48 -33.88 15.71
CA LEU A 823 12.24 -34.54 15.30
C LEU A 823 12.41 -36.07 15.22
N PRO A 824 12.73 -36.76 16.34
CA PRO A 824 12.91 -38.20 16.33
C PRO A 824 11.64 -38.92 15.82
N GLY A 825 11.82 -39.93 14.96
CA GLY A 825 10.74 -40.74 14.41
C GLY A 825 10.01 -40.17 13.19
N THR A 826 10.46 -39.02 12.65
CA THR A 826 9.82 -38.36 11.49
C THR A 826 10.57 -38.57 10.16
N ALA A 827 11.69 -39.31 10.17
CA ALA A 827 12.57 -39.45 9.01
C ALA A 827 11.85 -39.97 7.75
N ASP A 828 10.96 -40.95 7.88
CA ASP A 828 10.26 -41.54 6.74
C ASP A 828 9.39 -40.51 5.99
N SER A 829 8.67 -39.64 6.70
CA SER A 829 7.83 -38.61 6.07
C SER A 829 8.67 -37.46 5.49
N ILE A 830 9.78 -37.10 6.17
CA ILE A 830 10.73 -36.10 5.66
C ILE A 830 11.38 -36.59 4.35
N LEU A 831 11.84 -37.85 4.30
CA LEU A 831 12.45 -38.43 3.11
C LEU A 831 11.45 -38.58 1.94
N ARG A 832 10.17 -38.84 2.26
CA ARG A 832 9.12 -38.97 1.25
C ARG A 832 8.78 -37.65 0.56
N GLY A 833 8.68 -36.55 1.31
CA GLY A 833 8.23 -35.27 0.74
C GLY A 833 8.50 -34.03 1.58
N GLY A 834 9.34 -34.10 2.61
CA GLY A 834 9.73 -32.92 3.39
C GLY A 834 8.70 -32.40 4.39
N PHE A 835 7.75 -33.25 4.79
CA PHE A 835 6.71 -32.92 5.76
C PHE A 835 6.75 -33.88 6.96
N TYR A 836 6.18 -33.48 8.08
CA TYR A 836 6.15 -34.30 9.29
C TYR A 836 5.08 -33.88 10.29
N ALA A 837 4.75 -34.80 11.19
CA ALA A 837 3.94 -34.54 12.38
C ALA A 837 4.77 -34.87 13.63
N TYR A 838 4.79 -33.97 14.60
CA TYR A 838 5.59 -34.11 15.81
C TYR A 838 4.82 -33.62 17.04
N GLU A 839 4.71 -34.47 18.07
CA GLU A 839 4.11 -34.06 19.35
C GLU A 839 5.15 -33.31 20.19
N ILE A 840 5.06 -31.97 20.17
CA ILE A 840 6.02 -31.11 20.86
C ILE A 840 5.86 -31.16 22.39
N ASN A 841 4.61 -31.30 22.85
CA ASN A 841 4.26 -31.45 24.27
C ASN A 841 2.99 -32.31 24.37
N PRO A 842 2.77 -33.01 25.51
CA PRO A 842 1.54 -33.77 25.73
C PRO A 842 0.30 -32.93 25.44
N GLY A 843 -0.49 -33.34 24.45
CA GLY A 843 -1.71 -32.62 24.05
C GLY A 843 -1.52 -31.50 23.01
N LEU A 844 -0.31 -31.28 22.47
CA LEU A 844 -0.02 -30.36 21.37
C LEU A 844 0.84 -31.03 20.31
N LYS A 845 0.27 -31.21 19.11
CA LYS A 845 0.97 -31.71 17.92
C LYS A 845 1.26 -30.56 16.95
N VAL A 846 2.45 -30.57 16.36
CA VAL A 846 2.83 -29.69 15.26
C VAL A 846 2.84 -30.51 13.98
N ILE A 847 2.16 -30.02 12.95
CA ILE A 847 2.13 -30.63 11.62
C ILE A 847 2.77 -29.64 10.65
N ALA A 848 3.92 -30.02 10.11
CA ALA A 848 4.66 -29.27 9.10
C ALA A 848 4.28 -29.77 7.71
N LEU A 849 3.82 -28.86 6.85
CA LEU A 849 3.52 -29.15 5.44
C LEU A 849 4.67 -28.69 4.55
N ASN A 850 5.00 -29.48 3.53
CA ASN A 850 5.75 -29.01 2.39
C ASN A 850 4.76 -28.48 1.34
N ASN A 851 4.47 -27.19 1.42
CA ASN A 851 3.52 -26.55 0.51
C ASN A 851 4.17 -26.02 -0.78
N ASN A 852 5.43 -26.36 -1.06
CA ASN A 852 5.99 -26.27 -2.41
C ASN A 852 5.20 -27.11 -3.42
N PHE A 853 4.52 -28.16 -2.95
CA PHE A 853 3.56 -28.94 -3.75
C PHE A 853 2.28 -28.17 -4.10
N CYS A 854 2.19 -26.90 -3.72
CA CYS A 854 1.09 -26.00 -4.04
C CYS A 854 1.58 -24.64 -4.52
N TYR A 855 2.89 -24.50 -4.76
CA TYR A 855 3.48 -23.26 -5.24
C TYR A 855 3.26 -23.13 -6.74
N THR A 856 2.80 -21.96 -7.18
CA THR A 856 2.56 -21.68 -8.60
C THR A 856 3.83 -21.81 -9.44
N ASN A 857 5.01 -21.46 -8.92
CA ASN A 857 6.26 -21.71 -9.64
C ASN A 857 6.85 -23.11 -9.39
N ASN A 858 6.04 -24.15 -9.13
CA ASN A 858 6.52 -25.53 -9.14
C ASN A 858 6.04 -26.30 -10.39
N TRP A 859 6.85 -26.32 -11.45
CA TRP A 859 6.51 -26.94 -12.74
C TRP A 859 6.34 -28.46 -12.69
N TRP A 860 6.80 -29.11 -11.63
CA TRP A 860 6.56 -30.53 -11.40
C TRP A 860 5.07 -30.85 -11.25
N LEU A 861 4.25 -29.89 -10.86
CA LEU A 861 2.80 -30.06 -10.81
C LEU A 861 2.14 -30.12 -12.20
N ALA A 862 2.85 -29.75 -13.28
CA ALA A 862 2.41 -30.06 -14.64
C ALA A 862 2.60 -31.54 -14.99
N TYR A 863 3.51 -32.25 -14.30
CA TYR A 863 3.74 -33.69 -14.44
C TYR A 863 2.71 -34.50 -13.65
N ASP A 864 2.50 -34.20 -12.38
CA ASP A 864 1.41 -34.77 -11.59
C ASP A 864 0.98 -33.80 -10.49
N ASN A 865 -0.31 -33.49 -10.45
CA ASN A 865 -0.87 -32.45 -9.59
C ASN A 865 -1.73 -32.99 -8.44
N VAL A 866 -2.14 -34.26 -8.47
CA VAL A 866 -3.09 -34.79 -7.51
C VAL A 866 -2.37 -35.36 -6.30
N ASP A 867 -2.57 -34.71 -5.15
CA ASP A 867 -1.99 -35.09 -3.86
C ASP A 867 -0.51 -35.53 -3.90
N PRO A 868 0.43 -34.64 -4.30
CA PRO A 868 1.85 -34.97 -4.37
C PRO A 868 2.38 -35.52 -3.04
N ALA A 869 3.10 -36.64 -3.09
CA ALA A 869 3.60 -37.39 -1.92
C ALA A 869 2.52 -37.94 -0.96
N GLY A 870 1.24 -37.89 -1.36
CA GLY A 870 0.10 -38.23 -0.51
C GLY A 870 -0.04 -37.32 0.72
N GLN A 871 0.48 -36.09 0.67
CA GLN A 871 0.56 -35.19 1.82
C GLN A 871 -0.82 -34.75 2.32
N TRP A 872 -1.78 -34.49 1.44
CA TRP A 872 -3.12 -34.03 1.78
C TRP A 872 -3.95 -35.15 2.42
N ALA A 873 -3.91 -36.36 1.86
CA ALA A 873 -4.50 -37.53 2.51
C ALA A 873 -3.86 -37.81 3.88
N TRP A 874 -2.53 -37.68 3.97
CA TRP A 874 -1.81 -37.81 5.23
C TRP A 874 -2.20 -36.75 6.27
N LEU A 875 -2.36 -35.48 5.87
CA LEU A 875 -2.81 -34.41 6.76
C LEU A 875 -4.20 -34.70 7.34
N ALA A 876 -5.14 -35.12 6.50
CA ALA A 876 -6.49 -35.48 6.96
C ALA A 876 -6.44 -36.63 7.99
N GLN A 877 -5.59 -37.63 7.76
CA GLN A 877 -5.37 -38.74 8.68
C GLN A 877 -4.75 -38.27 10.01
N GLU A 878 -3.75 -37.39 9.98
CA GLU A 878 -3.10 -36.88 11.19
C GLU A 878 -4.03 -36.04 12.06
N LEU A 879 -4.89 -35.23 11.43
CA LEU A 879 -5.92 -34.46 12.13
C LEU A 879 -6.93 -35.38 12.80
N LEU A 880 -7.41 -36.43 12.12
CA LEU A 880 -8.28 -37.45 12.72
C LEU A 880 -7.62 -38.11 13.94
N LEU A 881 -6.35 -38.48 13.85
CA LEU A 881 -5.61 -39.08 14.96
C LEU A 881 -5.49 -38.11 16.14
N SER A 882 -5.27 -36.82 15.88
CA SER A 882 -5.21 -35.80 16.92
C SER A 882 -6.58 -35.52 17.56
N GLU A 883 -7.67 -35.56 16.79
CA GLU A 883 -9.04 -35.48 17.32
C GLU A 883 -9.32 -36.64 18.28
N GLN A 884 -8.99 -37.88 17.88
CA GLN A 884 -9.17 -39.08 18.70
C GLN A 884 -8.33 -39.05 19.99
N ALA A 885 -7.15 -38.42 19.93
CA ALA A 885 -6.25 -38.25 21.06
C ALA A 885 -6.57 -37.00 21.92
N GLY A 886 -7.52 -36.15 21.51
CA GLY A 886 -7.84 -34.89 22.21
C GLY A 886 -6.69 -33.87 22.17
N GLN A 887 -5.85 -33.90 21.14
CA GLN A 887 -4.70 -33.00 20.97
C GLN A 887 -5.11 -31.71 20.26
N LYS A 888 -4.47 -30.60 20.64
CA LYS A 888 -4.44 -29.38 19.84
C LYS A 888 -3.40 -29.52 18.73
N VAL A 889 -3.62 -28.84 17.60
CA VAL A 889 -2.73 -28.92 16.44
C VAL A 889 -2.29 -27.51 16.02
N HIS A 890 -0.98 -27.34 15.81
CA HIS A 890 -0.41 -26.22 15.06
C HIS A 890 -0.01 -26.72 13.68
N ILE A 891 -0.51 -26.08 12.61
CA ILE A 891 -0.12 -26.40 11.25
C ILE A 891 0.87 -25.32 10.76
N MET A 892 2.02 -25.76 10.28
CA MET A 892 3.08 -24.89 9.75
C MET A 892 3.19 -25.07 8.24
N ALA A 893 3.37 -23.96 7.53
CA ALA A 893 3.51 -23.92 6.08
C ALA A 893 4.31 -22.67 5.70
N HIS A 894 5.11 -22.71 4.63
CA HIS A 894 5.94 -21.58 4.20
C HIS A 894 5.11 -20.55 3.45
N ILE A 895 4.53 -20.98 2.32
CA ILE A 895 3.60 -20.16 1.52
C ILE A 895 2.22 -20.05 2.23
N PRO A 896 1.76 -18.85 2.60
CA PRO A 896 0.48 -18.71 3.29
C PRO A 896 -0.72 -19.25 2.47
N PRO A 897 -1.62 -20.06 3.05
CA PRO A 897 -2.84 -20.50 2.37
C PRO A 897 -3.70 -19.31 1.91
N GLY A 898 -4.09 -19.31 0.64
CA GLY A 898 -4.84 -18.20 0.02
C GLY A 898 -3.97 -17.04 -0.49
N SER A 899 -2.64 -17.18 -0.46
CA SER A 899 -1.72 -16.32 -1.22
C SER A 899 -1.95 -16.46 -2.73
N SER A 900 -1.71 -15.41 -3.51
CA SER A 900 -1.76 -15.47 -4.98
C SER A 900 -0.73 -16.42 -5.58
N THR A 901 0.35 -16.71 -4.85
CA THR A 901 1.42 -17.63 -5.23
C THR A 901 1.14 -19.09 -4.83
N ALA A 902 0.00 -19.34 -4.19
CA ALA A 902 -0.48 -20.67 -3.83
C ALA A 902 -1.64 -21.07 -4.72
N TRP A 903 -1.68 -22.32 -5.15
CA TRP A 903 -2.78 -22.86 -5.95
C TRP A 903 -4.12 -22.82 -5.22
N ASP A 904 -5.14 -22.27 -5.89
CA ASP A 904 -6.52 -22.20 -5.39
C ASP A 904 -7.09 -23.56 -5.00
N VAL A 905 -6.73 -24.60 -5.75
CA VAL A 905 -7.15 -25.99 -5.49
C VAL A 905 -6.57 -26.51 -4.19
N CYS A 906 -5.26 -26.32 -3.96
CA CYS A 906 -4.66 -26.67 -2.68
C CYS A 906 -5.30 -25.94 -1.50
N HIS A 907 -5.64 -24.66 -1.68
CA HIS A 907 -6.33 -23.88 -0.66
C HIS A 907 -7.74 -24.40 -0.38
N ARG A 908 -8.49 -24.76 -1.42
CA ARG A 908 -9.79 -25.43 -1.27
C ARG A 908 -9.63 -26.74 -0.49
N GLU A 909 -8.68 -27.58 -0.86
CA GLU A 909 -8.49 -28.88 -0.23
C GLU A 909 -8.01 -28.75 1.21
N TYR A 910 -7.12 -27.80 1.50
CA TYR A 910 -6.75 -27.43 2.87
C TYR A 910 -8.00 -27.08 3.68
N ARG A 911 -8.86 -26.17 3.19
CA ARG A 911 -10.11 -25.83 3.88
C ARG A 911 -11.03 -27.02 4.05
N ARG A 912 -11.23 -27.85 3.01
CA ARG A 912 -12.05 -29.06 3.10
C ARG A 912 -11.54 -30.04 4.16
N ILE A 913 -10.23 -30.19 4.29
CA ILE A 913 -9.61 -31.04 5.31
C ILE A 913 -9.78 -30.44 6.72
N ILE A 914 -9.64 -29.11 6.86
CA ILE A 914 -9.84 -28.43 8.14
C ILE A 914 -11.32 -28.39 8.55
N ASP A 915 -12.27 -28.25 7.61
CA ASP A 915 -13.70 -28.18 7.87
C ASP A 915 -14.36 -29.55 8.00
N ARG A 916 -13.73 -30.59 7.46
CA ARG A 916 -14.02 -32.00 7.77
C ARG A 916 -13.78 -32.28 9.24
#